data_AF-A0AAU8G1H7-F1
#
_entry.id   AF-A0AAU8G1H7-F1
#
_cell.length_a   1.000
_cell.length_b   1.000
_cell.length_c   1.000
_cell.angle_alpha   90.00
_cell.angle_beta   90.00
_cell.angle_gamma   90.00
#
_symmetry.space_group_name_H-M   'P 1'
#
loop_
_entity.id
_entity.type
_entity.pdbx_description
1 polymer ?
#
loop_
_entity_poly.entity_id
_entity_poly.type
_entity_poly.pdbx_seq_one_letter_code
_entity_poly.pdbx_strand_id
1 'polypeptide(L)'
;MSAAQPPSPRPVSRSAARFDRATVVPLLLVVAVTAIVVELVRSSGPLLDHAFSAGVVTVALTALATYAAPGVLVVMIAARLELTGKVVLLAVASLVVARLVLQGLGAAIAAGADLGLVRYGVGLATVALGIGVLVLVAAFASGSPASGADPAPEVDGASGRTPSRSGAPLARGSLVALGVVLGALLAGVLSAVLGTWDAYWRADVAGWVVTAVVAAGAVACAWALRGRAAWPGSRGLWVLGPFVALLVQALANPAFAASQTGVALPFAVTALAVAAVLAAWFVPWAGRATRRGSPWVSPALLVVGVAVVFLAVPRLDGPGTVGGWALLVLLVLLVPAAARTLALALTRGARPLTWLRLAGAASVAGLGIAVPLLGYQLEYDVPLPFPHTLVPVAAALALAVPAVVAGLRARGATASAGDPATSAAGRAKIPALAVGGAVAVLALVGVTQVHVPTTTSAVADQPVGDLRLLDWNLHYGVSADPSVRLDEMVATIEDSGADVVTLQEVSRGWVLGGGADMATFLARETGMRVVFVPAADRQFGNAILWDPLRGDLADVARHALPYGAGPQERSAVSATLDAAGVPVRVTSVHLQHREENTPTRLDQLGTLLADEPVEGAYVLAGDLNAEPGWDEITLVEEHGLESGQDAAGDPDALTSPAVAPAHRIDWVFGSDPVTFRSFEVLDVTASDHRPLLTELRTRD
;
A
#
# COMPACT_ATOMS: atom_id res chain seq x y z
N MET A 1 19.05 -27.40 76.45
CA MET A 1 19.61 -27.92 75.18
C MET A 1 18.55 -27.74 74.12
N SER A 2 18.72 -26.75 73.24
CA SER A 2 17.71 -26.30 72.27
C SER A 2 18.14 -26.70 70.86
N ALA A 3 17.25 -27.34 70.12
CA ALA A 3 17.47 -27.83 68.76
C ALA A 3 17.43 -26.67 67.74
N ALA A 4 18.42 -26.62 66.86
CA ALA A 4 18.56 -25.58 65.84
C ALA A 4 17.53 -25.75 64.69
N GLN A 5 16.74 -24.72 64.43
CA GLN A 5 15.88 -24.59 63.25
C GLN A 5 16.73 -24.34 61.98
N PRO A 6 16.37 -24.94 60.82
CA PRO A 6 16.98 -24.59 59.54
C PRO A 6 16.45 -23.24 59.02
N PRO A 7 17.24 -22.49 58.22
CA PRO A 7 16.88 -21.16 57.78
C PRO A 7 15.71 -21.16 56.80
N SER A 8 14.84 -20.16 56.93
CA SER A 8 13.71 -19.91 56.05
C SER A 8 14.14 -19.63 54.61
N PRO A 9 13.37 -20.08 53.59
CA PRO A 9 13.68 -19.78 52.20
C PRO A 9 13.49 -18.27 51.96
N ARG A 10 14.53 -17.62 51.42
CA ARG A 10 14.46 -16.22 50.97
C ARG A 10 13.29 -16.06 49.98
N PRO A 11 12.53 -14.95 50.05
CA PRO A 11 11.46 -14.71 49.09
C PRO A 11 12.07 -14.64 47.69
N VAL A 12 11.59 -15.49 46.79
CA VAL A 12 11.88 -15.45 45.37
C VAL A 12 11.56 -14.03 44.90
N SER A 13 12.61 -13.28 44.57
CA SER A 13 12.49 -11.90 44.12
C SER A 13 11.42 -11.78 43.03
N ARG A 14 10.63 -10.70 43.08
CA ARG A 14 9.67 -10.26 42.04
C ARG A 14 10.36 -9.90 40.71
N SER A 15 11.27 -10.76 40.23
CA SER A 15 12.05 -10.60 39.00
C SER A 15 11.32 -11.14 37.77
N ALA A 16 10.27 -11.96 37.94
CA ALA A 16 9.56 -12.58 36.82
C ALA A 16 8.56 -11.64 36.11
N ALA A 17 8.12 -10.55 36.78
CA ALA A 17 7.13 -9.62 36.25
C ALA A 17 7.72 -8.34 35.60
N ARG A 18 9.04 -8.15 35.65
CA ARG A 18 9.72 -7.14 34.81
C ARG A 18 9.83 -7.71 33.39
N PHE A 19 8.73 -7.68 32.65
CA PHE A 19 8.79 -7.77 31.18
C PHE A 19 9.96 -6.89 30.70
N ASP A 20 10.85 -7.44 29.89
CA ASP A 20 12.12 -6.82 29.51
C ASP A 20 11.91 -5.52 28.71
N ARG A 21 11.67 -4.41 29.42
CA ARG A 21 11.46 -3.06 28.86
C ARG A 21 12.60 -2.67 27.92
N ALA A 22 13.80 -3.23 28.08
CA ALA A 22 14.97 -2.94 27.25
C ALA A 22 14.86 -3.49 25.81
N THR A 23 13.93 -4.42 25.58
CA THR A 23 13.69 -5.05 24.27
C THR A 23 12.29 -4.70 23.73
N VAL A 24 11.26 -4.68 24.60
CA VAL A 24 9.88 -4.44 24.17
C VAL A 24 9.64 -3.00 23.69
N VAL A 25 10.09 -2.01 24.45
CA VAL A 25 9.81 -0.60 24.13
C VAL A 25 10.49 -0.16 22.82
N PRO A 26 11.76 -0.51 22.53
CA PRO A 26 12.36 -0.22 21.23
C PRO A 26 11.65 -0.93 20.07
N LEU A 27 11.17 -2.16 20.28
CA LEU A 27 10.40 -2.88 19.26
C LEU A 27 9.10 -2.14 18.95
N LEU A 28 8.31 -1.80 19.97
CA LEU A 28 7.06 -1.06 19.80
C LEU A 28 7.27 0.32 19.15
N LEU A 29 8.37 1.00 19.50
CA LEU A 29 8.73 2.26 18.86
C LEU A 29 8.95 2.08 17.35
N VAL A 30 9.73 1.07 16.95
CA VAL A 30 9.98 0.79 15.52
C VAL A 30 8.68 0.42 14.81
N VAL A 31 7.81 -0.38 15.44
CA VAL A 31 6.48 -0.74 14.90
C VAL A 31 5.63 0.50 14.65
N ALA A 32 5.44 1.36 15.67
CA ALA A 32 4.60 2.55 15.56
C ALA A 32 5.12 3.55 14.53
N VAL A 33 6.44 3.83 14.53
CA VAL A 33 7.06 4.75 13.56
C VAL A 33 6.98 4.18 12.15
N THR A 34 7.21 2.88 11.97
CA THR A 34 7.09 2.26 10.63
C THR A 34 5.66 2.31 10.13
N ALA A 35 4.65 2.11 10.99
CA ALA A 35 3.25 2.21 10.59
C ALA A 35 2.90 3.60 10.05
N ILE A 36 3.33 4.66 10.74
CA ILE A 36 3.17 6.06 10.27
C ILE A 36 3.89 6.26 8.92
N VAL A 37 5.11 5.74 8.78
CA VAL A 37 5.91 5.94 7.56
C VAL A 37 5.33 5.19 6.37
N VAL A 38 4.79 3.99 6.56
CA VAL A 38 4.14 3.23 5.48
C VAL A 38 2.89 3.94 4.97
N GLU A 39 2.06 4.48 5.87
CA GLU A 39 0.90 5.30 5.49
C GLU A 39 1.35 6.56 4.71
N LEU A 40 2.39 7.26 5.18
CA LEU A 40 2.94 8.43 4.48
C LEU A 40 3.52 8.07 3.09
N VAL A 41 4.21 6.95 2.96
CA VAL A 41 4.75 6.51 1.66
C VAL A 41 3.61 6.18 0.70
N ARG A 42 2.53 5.54 1.15
CA ARG A 42 1.33 5.34 0.32
C ARG A 42 0.68 6.67 -0.06
N SER A 43 0.58 7.61 0.89
CA SER A 43 -0.03 8.91 0.59
C SER A 43 0.82 9.78 -0.35
N SER A 44 2.11 9.48 -0.52
CA SER A 44 2.96 10.21 -1.47
C SER A 44 2.57 10.02 -2.93
N GLY A 45 1.89 8.91 -3.28
CA GLY A 45 1.41 8.66 -4.63
C GLY A 45 0.44 9.74 -5.12
N PRO A 46 -0.74 9.90 -4.46
CA PRO A 46 -1.71 10.93 -4.82
C PRO A 46 -1.17 12.36 -4.72
N LEU A 47 -0.17 12.59 -3.86
CA LEU A 47 0.49 13.89 -3.81
C LEU A 47 1.39 14.13 -5.02
N LEU A 48 2.21 13.14 -5.41
CA LEU A 48 3.06 13.24 -6.60
C LEU A 48 2.24 13.30 -7.89
N ASP A 49 1.03 12.74 -7.85
CA ASP A 49 0.09 12.77 -8.96
C ASP A 49 -0.16 14.20 -9.47
N HIS A 50 -0.39 15.13 -8.53
CA HIS A 50 -0.58 16.55 -8.84
C HIS A 50 0.56 17.17 -9.67
N ALA A 51 1.80 16.67 -9.53
CA ALA A 51 2.92 17.17 -10.31
C ALA A 51 2.91 16.69 -11.78
N PHE A 52 2.12 15.67 -12.16
CA PHE A 52 1.97 15.23 -13.55
C PHE A 52 1.30 16.28 -14.43
N SER A 53 0.43 17.12 -13.85
CA SER A 53 -0.12 18.30 -14.53
C SER A 53 0.96 19.25 -15.06
N ALA A 54 2.14 19.26 -14.43
CA ALA A 54 3.31 20.04 -14.84
C ALA A 54 4.34 19.22 -15.65
N GLY A 55 4.01 17.98 -16.01
CA GLY A 55 4.80 17.07 -16.83
C GLY A 55 5.68 16.09 -16.06
N VAL A 56 6.02 14.98 -16.72
CA VAL A 56 6.80 13.85 -16.15
C VAL A 56 8.13 14.27 -15.53
N VAL A 57 8.84 15.24 -16.13
CA VAL A 57 10.12 15.73 -15.60
C VAL A 57 9.93 16.38 -14.23
N THR A 58 8.85 17.13 -14.05
CA THR A 58 8.51 17.80 -12.78
C THR A 58 8.21 16.78 -11.69
N VAL A 59 7.45 15.73 -12.01
CA VAL A 59 7.20 14.61 -11.08
C VAL A 59 8.50 13.92 -10.69
N ALA A 60 9.35 13.59 -11.66
CA ALA A 60 10.62 12.92 -11.40
C ALA A 60 11.55 13.75 -10.49
N LEU A 61 11.65 15.06 -10.74
CA LEU A 61 12.42 15.97 -9.89
C LEU A 61 11.81 16.11 -8.49
N THR A 62 10.50 16.18 -8.38
CA THR A 62 9.77 16.28 -7.11
C THR A 62 9.96 15.01 -6.27
N ALA A 63 9.78 13.84 -6.88
CA ALA A 63 10.04 12.56 -6.25
C ALA A 63 11.50 12.43 -5.80
N LEU A 64 12.45 12.80 -6.67
CA LEU A 64 13.87 12.79 -6.35
C LEU A 64 14.17 13.70 -5.15
N ALA A 65 13.64 14.92 -5.13
CA ALA A 65 13.82 15.86 -4.04
C ALA A 65 13.24 15.31 -2.73
N THR A 66 11.99 14.85 -2.74
CA THR A 66 11.29 14.28 -1.57
C THR A 66 12.04 13.08 -0.99
N TYR A 67 12.47 12.14 -1.82
CA TYR A 67 13.06 10.90 -1.37
C TYR A 67 14.58 10.97 -1.14
N ALA A 68 15.28 12.00 -1.64
CA ALA A 68 16.66 12.30 -1.27
C ALA A 68 16.77 13.18 0.00
N ALA A 69 15.75 14.00 0.29
CA ALA A 69 15.70 14.90 1.44
C ALA A 69 15.81 14.28 2.85
N PRO A 70 15.50 12.98 3.12
CA PRO A 70 15.64 12.41 4.45
C PRO A 70 17.04 12.59 5.05
N GLY A 71 18.09 12.59 4.23
CA GLY A 71 19.45 12.86 4.69
C GLY A 71 19.65 14.28 5.22
N VAL A 72 19.09 15.29 4.54
CA VAL A 72 19.13 16.69 4.97
C VAL A 72 18.42 16.85 6.32
N LEU A 73 17.26 16.23 6.47
CA LEU A 73 16.50 16.25 7.73
C LEU A 73 17.27 15.57 8.87
N VAL A 74 17.93 14.44 8.58
CA VAL A 74 18.82 13.79 9.55
C VAL A 74 20.00 14.68 9.93
N VAL A 75 20.59 15.43 9.00
CA VAL A 75 21.62 16.43 9.33
C VAL A 75 21.05 17.49 10.29
N MET A 76 19.88 18.05 10.00
CA MET A 76 19.27 19.05 10.88
C MET A 76 18.99 18.54 12.29
N ILE A 77 18.59 17.28 12.44
CA ILE A 77 18.29 16.67 13.73
C ILE A 77 19.56 16.22 14.48
N ALA A 78 20.54 15.63 13.77
CA ALA A 78 21.63 14.87 14.37
C ALA A 78 23.03 15.48 14.20
N ALA A 79 23.24 16.50 13.37
CA ALA A 79 24.59 17.05 13.12
C ALA A 79 25.25 17.67 14.36
N ARG A 80 24.45 18.04 15.37
CA ARG A 80 24.93 18.67 16.61
C ARG A 80 24.67 17.84 17.86
N LEU A 81 24.03 16.68 17.73
CA LEU A 81 23.54 15.89 18.86
C LEU A 81 23.92 14.41 18.69
N GLU A 82 24.47 13.81 19.75
CA GLU A 82 24.63 12.36 19.79
C GLU A 82 23.27 11.67 19.73
N LEU A 83 23.18 10.52 19.03
CA LEU A 83 21.94 9.75 18.87
C LEU A 83 21.50 9.11 20.19
N THR A 84 20.94 9.91 21.07
CA THR A 84 20.42 9.54 22.38
C THR A 84 18.90 9.36 22.34
N GLY A 85 18.32 8.78 23.40
CA GLY A 85 16.87 8.70 23.55
C GLY A 85 16.15 10.05 23.48
N LYS A 86 16.79 11.15 23.88
CA LYS A 86 16.23 12.50 23.76
C LYS A 86 16.11 12.96 22.32
N VAL A 87 17.13 12.69 21.49
CA VAL A 87 17.10 13.00 20.05
C VAL A 87 16.02 12.18 19.36
N VAL A 88 15.89 10.90 19.71
CA VAL A 88 14.83 10.03 19.19
C VAL A 88 13.44 10.55 19.59
N LEU A 89 13.25 10.98 20.84
CA LEU A 89 11.99 11.59 21.28
C LEU A 89 11.66 12.87 20.49
N LEU A 90 12.64 13.76 20.30
CA LEU A 90 12.44 14.98 19.50
C LEU A 90 12.05 14.65 18.07
N ALA A 91 12.78 13.74 17.42
CA ALA A 91 12.54 13.31 16.05
C ALA A 91 11.13 12.70 15.88
N VAL A 92 10.72 11.83 16.80
CA VAL A 92 9.38 11.21 16.79
C VAL A 92 8.28 12.22 17.09
N ALA A 93 8.50 13.15 18.03
CA ALA A 93 7.55 14.23 18.31
C ALA A 93 7.36 15.14 17.09
N SER A 94 8.44 15.50 16.38
CA SER A 94 8.35 16.28 15.13
C SER A 94 7.54 15.56 14.05
N LEU A 95 7.78 14.25 13.85
CA LEU A 95 7.00 13.44 12.90
C LEU A 95 5.51 13.41 13.28
N VAL A 96 5.21 13.22 14.57
CA VAL A 96 3.82 13.17 15.07
C VAL A 96 3.12 14.51 14.90
N VAL A 97 3.78 15.62 15.21
CA VAL A 97 3.22 16.96 14.98
C VAL A 97 2.94 17.17 13.50
N ALA A 98 3.89 16.86 12.62
CA ALA A 98 3.71 16.99 11.17
C ALA A 98 2.54 16.12 10.66
N ARG A 99 2.42 14.88 11.14
CA ARG A 99 1.32 13.98 10.77
C ARG A 99 -0.05 14.48 11.25
N LEU A 100 -0.13 15.05 12.47
CA LEU A 100 -1.37 15.66 12.99
C LEU A 100 -1.74 16.94 12.24
N VAL A 101 -0.77 17.75 11.82
CA VAL A 101 -1.00 18.90 10.93
C VAL A 101 -1.62 18.44 9.62
N LEU A 102 -1.10 17.37 9.01
CA LEU A 102 -1.69 16.81 7.78
C LEU A 102 -3.12 16.30 7.99
N GLN A 103 -3.41 15.71 9.15
CA GLN A 103 -4.77 15.31 9.50
C GLN A 103 -5.71 16.52 9.59
N GLY A 104 -5.25 17.61 10.21
CA GLY A 104 -5.98 18.87 10.30
C GLY A 104 -6.20 19.54 8.94
N LEU A 105 -5.19 19.52 8.06
CA LEU A 105 -5.31 20.02 6.69
C LEU A 105 -6.35 19.21 5.90
N GLY A 106 -6.34 17.88 6.01
CA GLY A 106 -7.36 17.02 5.39
C GLY A 106 -8.78 17.35 5.87
N ALA A 107 -8.96 17.57 7.18
CA ALA A 107 -10.25 17.96 7.73
C ALA A 107 -10.70 19.36 7.28
N ALA A 108 -9.77 20.31 7.13
CA ALA A 108 -10.08 21.65 6.62
C ALA A 108 -10.49 21.61 5.14
N ILE A 109 -9.79 20.80 4.32
CA ILE A 109 -10.12 20.60 2.90
C ILE A 109 -11.50 19.96 2.75
N ALA A 110 -11.79 18.91 3.53
CA ALA A 110 -13.12 18.28 3.55
C ALA A 110 -14.24 19.25 3.99
N ALA A 111 -13.90 20.33 4.70
CA ALA A 111 -14.82 21.41 5.07
C ALA A 111 -14.88 22.56 4.03
N GLY A 112 -14.26 22.40 2.85
CA GLY A 112 -14.27 23.36 1.74
C GLY A 112 -13.13 24.37 1.72
N ALA A 113 -12.07 24.19 2.53
CA ALA A 113 -10.91 25.08 2.48
C ALA A 113 -9.98 24.74 1.31
N ASP A 114 -9.61 25.75 0.50
CA ASP A 114 -8.61 25.61 -0.56
C ASP A 114 -7.18 25.55 0.02
N LEU A 115 -6.79 24.36 0.47
CA LEU A 115 -5.47 24.08 1.07
C LEU A 115 -4.77 22.89 0.38
N GLY A 116 -5.19 22.49 -0.81
CA GLY A 116 -4.64 21.36 -1.56
C GLY A 116 -3.13 21.51 -1.81
N LEU A 117 -2.69 22.67 -2.30
CA LEU A 117 -1.26 22.97 -2.51
C LEU A 117 -0.43 22.97 -1.21
N VAL A 118 -1.03 23.42 -0.10
CA VAL A 118 -0.37 23.38 1.21
C VAL A 118 -0.21 21.94 1.68
N ARG A 119 -1.25 21.12 1.55
CA ARG A 119 -1.21 19.68 1.86
C ARG A 119 -0.19 18.95 1.00
N TYR A 120 -0.10 19.28 -0.29
CA TYR A 120 0.92 18.75 -1.20
C TYR A 120 2.34 19.00 -0.69
N GLY A 121 2.70 20.27 -0.45
CA GLY A 121 4.05 20.62 0.01
C GLY A 121 4.38 20.06 1.41
N VAL A 122 3.47 20.22 2.38
CA VAL A 122 3.67 19.70 3.75
C VAL A 122 3.67 18.18 3.77
N GLY A 123 2.85 17.54 2.93
CA GLY A 123 2.74 16.09 2.82
C GLY A 123 4.05 15.47 2.36
N LEU A 124 4.58 15.93 1.22
CA LEU A 124 5.88 15.46 0.70
C LEU A 124 7.04 15.73 1.68
N ALA A 125 7.07 16.89 2.33
CA ALA A 125 8.06 17.18 3.37
C ALA A 125 7.95 16.22 4.57
N THR A 126 6.72 15.83 4.93
CA THR A 126 6.47 14.89 6.03
C THR A 126 6.84 13.44 5.66
N VAL A 127 6.69 13.05 4.40
CA VAL A 127 7.20 11.77 3.87
C VAL A 127 8.72 11.71 4.08
N ALA A 128 9.44 12.76 3.65
CA ALA A 128 10.88 12.84 3.83
C ALA A 128 11.27 12.77 5.32
N LEU A 129 10.54 13.48 6.18
CA LEU A 129 10.74 13.46 7.63
C LEU A 129 10.53 12.06 8.20
N GLY A 130 9.43 11.40 7.83
CA GLY A 130 9.11 10.05 8.26
C GLY A 130 10.22 9.05 7.96
N ILE A 131 10.72 9.05 6.73
CA ILE A 131 11.83 8.16 6.31
C ILE A 131 13.09 8.45 7.12
N GLY A 132 13.43 9.73 7.33
CA GLY A 132 14.57 10.13 8.16
C GLY A 132 14.44 9.67 9.60
N VAL A 133 13.27 9.86 10.21
CA VAL A 133 12.96 9.43 11.58
C VAL A 133 13.00 7.90 11.71
N LEU A 134 12.51 7.16 10.72
CA LEU A 134 12.60 5.69 10.69
C LEU A 134 14.06 5.24 10.74
N VAL A 135 14.95 5.86 9.96
CA VAL A 135 16.38 5.53 9.97
C VAL A 135 17.03 5.85 11.32
N LEU A 136 16.69 6.98 11.95
CA LEU A 136 17.18 7.34 13.29
C LEU A 136 16.69 6.37 14.37
N VAL A 137 15.41 6.01 14.34
CA VAL A 137 14.80 5.05 15.27
C VAL A 137 15.41 3.66 15.07
N ALA A 138 15.58 3.21 13.83
CA ALA A 138 16.23 1.94 13.50
C ALA A 138 17.69 1.93 13.95
N ALA A 139 18.43 3.02 13.74
CA ALA A 139 19.80 3.18 14.22
C ALA A 139 19.87 2.99 15.74
N PHE A 140 19.03 3.71 16.48
CA PHE A 140 18.96 3.66 17.93
C PHE A 140 18.54 2.27 18.45
N ALA A 141 17.51 1.68 17.85
CA ALA A 141 16.98 0.37 18.23
C ALA A 141 17.94 -0.79 17.90
N SER A 142 18.78 -0.62 16.86
CA SER A 142 19.85 -1.56 16.51
C SER A 142 21.02 -1.56 17.51
N GLY A 143 21.08 -0.55 18.38
CA GLY A 143 22.16 -0.37 19.34
C GLY A 143 22.33 -1.55 20.29
N SER A 144 23.58 -1.92 20.59
CA SER A 144 23.91 -3.01 21.51
C SER A 144 24.97 -2.57 22.52
N PRO A 145 24.78 -2.81 23.83
CA PRO A 145 25.77 -2.44 24.82
C PRO A 145 27.01 -3.34 24.69
N ALA A 146 28.19 -2.80 24.96
CA ALA A 146 29.38 -3.63 25.11
C ALA A 146 29.17 -4.60 26.27
N SER A 147 29.49 -5.88 26.08
CA SER A 147 29.41 -6.89 27.13
C SER A 147 30.38 -6.53 28.26
N GLY A 148 29.87 -6.16 29.44
CA GLY A 148 30.67 -6.02 30.67
C GLY A 148 30.70 -4.64 31.34
N ALA A 149 29.62 -3.87 31.35
CA ALA A 149 29.52 -2.67 32.17
C ALA A 149 28.24 -2.69 33.03
N ASP A 150 28.21 -3.57 34.03
CA ASP A 150 27.67 -3.14 35.32
C ASP A 150 28.79 -2.31 35.97
N PRO A 151 28.53 -1.07 36.45
CA PRO A 151 29.51 -0.32 37.21
C PRO A 151 29.56 -0.93 38.62
N ALA A 152 30.30 -2.03 38.78
CA ALA A 152 30.75 -2.46 40.09
C ALA A 152 31.94 -1.56 40.50
N PRO A 153 32.03 -1.11 41.76
CA PRO A 153 33.12 -0.26 42.19
C PRO A 153 34.45 -1.02 42.08
N GLU A 154 35.47 -0.34 41.55
CA GLU A 154 36.84 -0.83 41.46
C GLU A 154 37.31 -1.40 42.80
N VAL A 155 37.71 -2.67 42.78
CA VAL A 155 38.61 -3.23 43.79
C VAL A 155 39.87 -3.63 43.04
N ASP A 156 40.95 -2.91 43.35
CA ASP A 156 42.30 -3.13 42.86
C ASP A 156 42.78 -4.57 43.08
N GLY A 157 43.56 -5.09 42.12
CA GLY A 157 44.40 -6.27 42.39
C GLY A 157 44.73 -7.14 41.18
N ALA A 158 45.68 -6.68 40.37
CA ALA A 158 46.68 -7.46 39.62
C ALA A 158 46.33 -8.92 39.16
N SER A 159 46.03 -9.08 37.87
CA SER A 159 46.65 -10.16 37.08
C SER A 159 46.64 -9.81 35.58
N GLY A 160 47.83 -9.74 34.99
CA GLY A 160 48.06 -9.42 33.57
C GLY A 160 47.58 -10.51 32.63
N ARG A 161 46.27 -10.59 32.37
CA ARG A 161 45.74 -11.25 31.18
C ARG A 161 45.52 -10.19 30.11
N THR A 162 46.28 -10.28 29.02
CA THR A 162 45.92 -9.67 27.74
C THR A 162 44.44 -9.89 27.47
N PRO A 163 43.64 -8.85 27.16
CA PRO A 163 42.23 -9.06 26.86
C PRO A 163 42.15 -9.97 25.64
N SER A 164 41.66 -11.19 25.83
CA SER A 164 41.22 -12.03 24.71
C SER A 164 40.31 -11.16 23.85
N ARG A 165 40.49 -11.14 22.53
CA ARG A 165 39.59 -10.46 21.58
C ARG A 165 38.15 -10.94 21.79
N SER A 166 37.44 -10.34 22.74
CA SER A 166 36.00 -10.48 22.86
C SER A 166 35.45 -9.80 21.60
N GLY A 167 34.84 -10.60 20.72
CA GLY A 167 34.30 -10.09 19.47
C GLY A 167 33.39 -8.90 19.75
N ALA A 168 33.55 -7.83 18.97
CA ALA A 168 32.71 -6.64 19.10
C ALA A 168 31.22 -7.03 19.15
N PRO A 169 30.40 -6.41 20.03
CA PRO A 169 28.99 -6.77 20.17
C PRO A 169 28.29 -6.66 18.82
N LEU A 170 27.37 -7.59 18.52
CA LEU A 170 26.56 -7.53 17.30
C LEU A 170 25.42 -6.53 17.48
N ALA A 171 25.09 -5.81 16.41
CA ALA A 171 23.91 -4.95 16.35
C ALA A 171 22.62 -5.79 16.41
N ARG A 172 21.57 -5.23 17.00
CA ARG A 172 20.25 -5.84 17.17
C ARG A 172 19.41 -5.81 15.88
N GLY A 173 19.97 -6.28 14.76
CA GLY A 173 19.32 -6.27 13.45
C GLY A 173 17.95 -6.97 13.40
N SER A 174 17.81 -8.11 14.10
CA SER A 174 16.53 -8.83 14.21
C SER A 174 15.41 -8.02 14.89
N LEU A 175 15.75 -7.14 15.85
CA LEU A 175 14.76 -6.28 16.51
C LEU A 175 14.23 -5.24 15.51
N VAL A 176 15.13 -4.59 14.78
CA VAL A 176 14.75 -3.62 13.74
C VAL A 176 13.92 -4.30 12.65
N ALA A 177 14.38 -5.44 12.13
CA ALA A 177 13.66 -6.13 11.06
C ALA A 177 12.26 -6.60 11.50
N LEU A 178 12.14 -7.11 12.73
CA LEU A 178 10.83 -7.48 13.29
C LEU A 178 9.93 -6.24 13.47
N GLY A 179 10.49 -5.14 13.97
CA GLY A 179 9.73 -3.91 14.18
C GLY A 179 9.21 -3.32 12.86
N VAL A 180 10.05 -3.28 11.82
CA VAL A 180 9.67 -2.73 10.52
C VAL A 180 8.62 -3.62 9.85
N VAL A 181 8.79 -4.94 9.84
CA VAL A 181 7.78 -5.83 9.23
C VAL A 181 6.44 -5.79 9.96
N LEU A 182 6.45 -5.82 11.31
CA LEU A 182 5.20 -5.75 12.09
C LEU A 182 4.55 -4.37 11.99
N GLY A 183 5.33 -3.30 11.86
CA GLY A 183 4.80 -1.95 11.63
C GLY A 183 4.15 -1.78 10.26
N ALA A 184 4.74 -2.36 9.21
CA ALA A 184 4.12 -2.35 7.88
C ALA A 184 2.84 -3.20 7.84
N LEU A 185 2.85 -4.38 8.46
CA LEU A 185 1.65 -5.21 8.60
C LEU A 185 0.57 -4.49 9.43
N LEU A 186 0.95 -3.78 10.49
CA LEU A 186 0.03 -2.95 11.26
C LEU A 186 -0.60 -1.85 10.38
N ALA A 187 0.17 -1.18 9.53
CA ALA A 187 -0.37 -0.18 8.60
C ALA A 187 -1.33 -0.78 7.55
N GLY A 188 -1.04 -1.98 7.04
CA GLY A 188 -1.97 -2.71 6.15
C GLY A 188 -3.26 -3.13 6.86
N VAL A 189 -3.15 -3.57 8.13
CA VAL A 189 -4.30 -3.94 8.96
C VAL A 189 -5.15 -2.74 9.36
N LEU A 190 -4.53 -1.62 9.76
CA LEU A 190 -5.25 -0.39 10.08
C LEU A 190 -5.97 0.17 8.85
N SER A 191 -5.34 0.09 7.68
CA SER A 191 -5.98 0.38 6.39
C SER A 191 -7.23 -0.49 6.21
N ALA A 192 -7.11 -1.81 6.37
CA ALA A 192 -8.25 -2.73 6.25
C ALA A 192 -9.38 -2.46 7.27
N VAL A 193 -9.04 -2.08 8.50
CA VAL A 193 -10.03 -1.64 9.52
C VAL A 193 -10.80 -0.39 9.07
N LEU A 194 -10.21 0.43 8.20
CA LEU A 194 -10.83 1.60 7.59
C LEU A 194 -11.36 1.32 6.18
N GLY A 195 -11.59 0.05 5.83
CA GLY A 195 -12.10 -0.36 4.53
C GLY A 195 -11.08 -0.29 3.39
N THR A 196 -9.79 -0.19 3.70
CA THR A 196 -8.64 0.13 2.80
C THR A 196 -8.50 1.60 2.40
N TRP A 197 -9.29 2.49 3.00
CA TRP A 197 -9.12 3.94 2.85
C TRP A 197 -8.32 4.49 4.06
N ASP A 198 -7.04 4.79 3.84
CA ASP A 198 -6.10 5.14 4.92
C ASP A 198 -6.55 6.36 5.74
N ALA A 199 -6.22 6.36 7.04
CA ALA A 199 -6.57 7.44 7.98
C ALA A 199 -6.07 8.82 7.51
N TYR A 200 -5.00 8.86 6.72
CA TYR A 200 -4.47 10.07 6.09
C TYR A 200 -5.53 10.83 5.27
N TRP A 201 -6.39 10.10 4.58
CA TRP A 201 -7.37 10.67 3.65
C TRP A 201 -8.73 10.94 4.31
N ARG A 202 -8.98 10.35 5.48
CA ARG A 202 -10.26 10.44 6.18
C ARG A 202 -10.31 11.65 7.11
N ALA A 203 -11.33 12.50 6.95
CA ALA A 203 -11.61 13.59 7.88
C ALA A 203 -12.48 13.16 9.10
N ASP A 204 -13.01 11.94 9.05
CA ASP A 204 -13.96 11.44 10.04
C ASP A 204 -13.31 11.01 11.37
N VAL A 205 -14.17 10.65 12.34
CA VAL A 205 -13.72 10.25 13.68
C VAL A 205 -12.82 9.02 13.62
N ALA A 206 -13.07 8.07 12.73
CA ALA A 206 -12.26 6.87 12.60
C ALA A 206 -10.81 7.19 12.17
N GLY A 207 -10.65 8.06 11.17
CA GLY A 207 -9.34 8.56 10.73
C GLY A 207 -8.57 9.25 11.85
N TRP A 208 -9.24 10.12 12.61
CA TRP A 208 -8.64 10.80 13.77
C TRP A 208 -8.24 9.85 14.89
N VAL A 209 -9.08 8.88 15.23
CA VAL A 209 -8.79 7.90 16.30
C VAL A 209 -7.57 7.06 15.94
N VAL A 210 -7.50 6.52 14.73
CA VAL A 210 -6.35 5.72 14.28
C VAL A 210 -5.07 6.56 14.33
N THR A 211 -5.11 7.78 13.77
CA THR A 211 -3.97 8.71 13.76
C THR A 211 -3.50 9.02 15.19
N ALA A 212 -4.42 9.36 16.10
CA ALA A 212 -4.11 9.72 17.47
C ALA A 212 -3.53 8.54 18.27
N VAL A 213 -4.09 7.33 18.12
CA VAL A 213 -3.62 6.13 18.83
C VAL A 213 -2.20 5.75 18.41
N VAL A 214 -1.92 5.69 17.10
CA VAL A 214 -0.58 5.34 16.59
C VAL A 214 0.44 6.42 16.97
N ALA A 215 0.08 7.70 16.84
CA ALA A 215 0.91 8.83 17.25
C ALA A 215 1.23 8.81 18.75
N ALA A 216 0.22 8.63 19.61
CA ALA A 216 0.40 8.55 21.05
C ALA A 216 1.28 7.36 21.43
N GLY A 217 1.09 6.20 20.78
CA GLY A 217 1.94 5.02 20.95
C GLY A 217 3.41 5.28 20.62
N ALA A 218 3.68 5.96 19.51
CA ALA A 218 5.04 6.33 19.10
C ALA A 218 5.70 7.29 20.12
N VAL A 219 5.01 8.36 20.52
CA VAL A 219 5.52 9.33 21.51
C VAL A 219 5.74 8.66 22.87
N ALA A 220 4.80 7.84 23.35
CA ALA A 220 4.91 7.15 24.63
C ALA A 220 6.13 6.21 24.67
N CYS A 221 6.37 5.46 23.59
CA CYS A 221 7.55 4.59 23.48
C CYS A 221 8.85 5.40 23.42
N ALA A 222 8.89 6.49 22.64
CA ALA A 222 10.06 7.35 22.55
C ALA A 222 10.35 8.04 23.90
N TRP A 223 9.32 8.49 24.59
CA TRP A 223 9.42 9.10 25.92
C TRP A 223 9.95 8.11 26.94
N ALA A 224 9.47 6.86 26.93
CA ALA A 224 9.99 5.81 27.79
C ALA A 224 11.47 5.49 27.55
N LEU A 225 12.00 5.79 26.36
CA LEU A 225 13.40 5.59 25.98
C LEU A 225 14.28 6.84 26.14
N ARG A 226 13.71 8.00 26.54
CA ARG A 226 14.43 9.30 26.58
C ARG A 226 15.72 9.31 27.39
N GLY A 227 15.82 8.46 28.42
CA GLY A 227 16.99 8.35 29.30
C GLY A 227 18.08 7.38 28.81
N ARG A 228 17.86 6.68 27.69
CA ARG A 228 18.80 5.66 27.19
C ARG A 228 19.90 6.30 26.34
N ALA A 229 21.14 5.91 26.64
CA ALA A 229 22.35 6.38 25.94
C ALA A 229 22.47 5.81 24.52
N ALA A 230 23.29 6.48 23.71
CA ALA A 230 23.65 6.02 22.38
C ALA A 230 24.52 4.76 22.48
N TRP A 231 24.15 3.70 21.78
CA TRP A 231 24.96 2.49 21.66
C TRP A 231 25.47 2.34 20.22
N PRO A 232 26.66 1.74 20.02
CA PRO A 232 27.09 1.28 18.71
C PRO A 232 26.00 0.44 18.05
N GLY A 233 25.72 0.70 16.77
CA GLY A 233 24.59 0.10 16.05
C GLY A 233 24.98 -0.43 14.68
N SER A 234 23.97 -0.71 13.84
CA SER A 234 24.17 -1.24 12.50
C SER A 234 24.50 -0.15 11.48
N ARG A 235 25.52 -0.39 10.64
CA ARG A 235 25.91 0.50 9.54
C ARG A 235 25.18 0.22 8.22
N GLY A 236 24.29 -0.77 8.19
CA GLY A 236 23.61 -1.23 6.97
C GLY A 236 22.24 -0.62 6.73
N LEU A 237 21.87 0.47 7.40
CA LEU A 237 20.48 0.96 7.46
C LEU A 237 19.89 1.41 6.12
N TRP A 238 20.72 1.65 5.10
CA TRP A 238 20.25 1.97 3.74
C TRP A 238 19.36 0.87 3.14
N VAL A 239 19.52 -0.40 3.57
CA VAL A 239 18.69 -1.52 3.07
C VAL A 239 17.23 -1.43 3.55
N LEU A 240 16.92 -0.52 4.48
CA LEU A 240 15.53 -0.24 4.87
C LEU A 240 14.71 0.26 3.68
N GLY A 241 15.33 0.96 2.73
CA GLY A 241 14.66 1.49 1.55
C GLY A 241 13.98 0.42 0.69
N PRO A 242 14.77 -0.46 0.02
CA PRO A 242 14.21 -1.52 -0.80
C PRO A 242 13.33 -2.50 -0.01
N PHE A 243 13.57 -2.67 1.31
CA PHE A 243 12.70 -3.48 2.14
C PHE A 243 11.32 -2.86 2.36
N VAL A 244 11.26 -1.56 2.68
CA VAL A 244 9.99 -0.83 2.84
C VAL A 244 9.25 -0.75 1.51
N ALA A 245 9.93 -0.54 0.38
CA ALA A 245 9.32 -0.60 -0.94
C ALA A 245 8.57 -1.93 -1.17
N LEU A 246 9.22 -3.06 -0.96
CA LEU A 246 8.59 -4.38 -1.15
C LEU A 246 7.39 -4.60 -0.20
N LEU A 247 7.47 -4.07 1.02
CA LEU A 247 6.36 -4.13 1.99
C LEU A 247 5.16 -3.29 1.53
N VAL A 248 5.40 -2.03 1.15
CA VAL A 248 4.34 -1.11 0.70
C VAL A 248 3.71 -1.59 -0.60
N GLN A 249 4.52 -2.07 -1.55
CA GLN A 249 4.05 -2.50 -2.85
C GLN A 249 3.23 -3.79 -2.76
N ALA A 250 3.74 -4.82 -2.06
CA ALA A 250 3.19 -6.17 -2.16
C ALA A 250 3.01 -6.88 -0.81
N LEU A 251 4.06 -6.92 0.03
CA LEU A 251 4.10 -7.88 1.15
C LEU A 251 3.26 -7.47 2.38
N ALA A 252 2.87 -6.19 2.49
CA ALA A 252 1.95 -5.67 3.50
C ALA A 252 0.77 -4.92 2.88
N ASN A 253 0.43 -5.24 1.62
CA ASN A 253 -0.62 -4.62 0.84
C ASN A 253 -1.72 -5.67 0.55
N PRO A 254 -2.81 -5.70 1.33
CA PRO A 254 -3.85 -6.72 1.16
C PRO A 254 -4.64 -6.53 -0.14
N ALA A 255 -4.80 -5.29 -0.61
CA ALA A 255 -5.47 -4.98 -1.88
C ALA A 255 -4.65 -5.48 -3.08
N PHE A 256 -3.33 -5.29 -3.07
CA PHE A 256 -2.41 -5.92 -4.03
C PHE A 256 -2.53 -7.45 -3.98
N ALA A 257 -2.49 -8.04 -2.79
CA ALA A 257 -2.58 -9.49 -2.67
C ALA A 257 -3.92 -10.02 -3.23
N ALA A 258 -5.03 -9.34 -2.98
CA ALA A 258 -6.34 -9.70 -3.54
C ALA A 258 -6.37 -9.57 -5.08
N SER A 259 -5.88 -8.48 -5.65
CA SER A 259 -5.89 -8.23 -7.09
C SER A 259 -5.00 -9.20 -7.87
N GLN A 260 -3.81 -9.51 -7.34
CA GLN A 260 -2.88 -10.46 -7.98
C GLN A 260 -3.34 -11.92 -7.88
N THR A 261 -3.91 -12.31 -6.74
CA THR A 261 -4.30 -13.71 -6.50
C THR A 261 -5.71 -14.04 -7.00
N GLY A 262 -6.56 -13.03 -7.21
CA GLY A 262 -7.98 -13.24 -7.49
C GLY A 262 -8.78 -13.77 -6.30
N VAL A 263 -8.21 -13.82 -5.09
CA VAL A 263 -8.96 -14.15 -3.86
C VAL A 263 -9.71 -12.92 -3.35
N ALA A 264 -10.82 -13.13 -2.65
CA ALA A 264 -11.55 -12.02 -2.04
C ALA A 264 -10.70 -11.30 -0.98
N LEU A 265 -10.86 -9.98 -0.89
CA LEU A 265 -10.10 -9.11 0.02
C LEU A 265 -10.08 -9.57 1.49
N PRO A 266 -11.18 -10.10 2.08
CA PRO A 266 -11.15 -10.68 3.44
C PRO A 266 -10.07 -11.76 3.65
N PHE A 267 -9.81 -12.60 2.64
CA PHE A 267 -8.77 -13.63 2.73
C PHE A 267 -7.37 -13.04 2.64
N ALA A 268 -7.18 -12.01 1.82
CA ALA A 268 -5.92 -11.27 1.75
C ALA A 268 -5.61 -10.52 3.06
N VAL A 269 -6.63 -9.96 3.74
CA VAL A 269 -6.46 -9.37 5.07
C VAL A 269 -6.15 -10.45 6.12
N THR A 270 -6.80 -11.60 6.06
CA THR A 270 -6.49 -12.75 6.93
C THR A 270 -5.04 -13.23 6.74
N ALA A 271 -4.53 -13.20 5.51
CA ALA A 271 -3.14 -13.52 5.20
C ALA A 271 -2.15 -12.60 5.94
N LEU A 272 -2.46 -11.31 6.14
CA LEU A 272 -1.64 -10.41 6.96
C LEU A 272 -1.57 -10.85 8.43
N ALA A 273 -2.67 -11.37 8.98
CA ALA A 273 -2.73 -11.89 10.35
C ALA A 273 -1.76 -13.07 10.51
N VAL A 274 -1.80 -14.01 9.57
CA VAL A 274 -0.89 -15.17 9.53
C VAL A 274 0.55 -14.70 9.37
N ALA A 275 0.82 -13.78 8.43
CA ALA A 275 2.14 -13.23 8.20
C ALA A 275 2.73 -12.56 9.45
N ALA A 276 1.93 -11.83 10.23
CA ALA A 276 2.35 -11.20 11.49
C ALA A 276 2.81 -12.24 12.53
N VAL A 277 2.04 -13.32 12.70
CA VAL A 277 2.38 -14.42 13.61
C VAL A 277 3.65 -15.14 13.14
N LEU A 278 3.77 -15.43 11.85
CA LEU A 278 4.95 -16.09 11.29
C LEU A 278 6.20 -15.22 11.40
N ALA A 279 6.10 -13.91 11.14
CA ALA A 279 7.21 -12.97 11.32
C ALA A 279 7.65 -12.91 12.79
N ALA A 280 6.71 -12.77 13.72
CA ALA A 280 6.96 -12.81 15.16
C ALA A 280 7.60 -14.13 15.62
N TRP A 281 7.24 -15.24 14.99
CA TRP A 281 7.80 -16.55 15.30
C TRP A 281 9.21 -16.75 14.75
N PHE A 282 9.45 -16.44 13.47
CA PHE A 282 10.68 -16.81 12.76
C PHE A 282 11.80 -15.77 12.83
N VAL A 283 11.49 -14.47 12.88
CA VAL A 283 12.51 -13.40 12.83
C VAL A 283 13.41 -13.35 14.07
N PRO A 284 12.91 -13.54 15.32
CA PRO A 284 13.77 -13.57 16.51
C PRO A 284 14.88 -14.63 16.47
N TRP A 285 14.76 -15.64 15.60
CA TRP A 285 15.72 -16.73 15.45
C TRP A 285 16.82 -16.46 14.42
N ALA A 286 16.73 -15.38 13.63
CA ALA A 286 17.68 -15.12 12.55
C ALA A 286 19.15 -15.09 13.05
N GLY A 287 19.40 -14.57 14.26
CA GLY A 287 20.73 -14.56 14.89
C GLY A 287 21.29 -15.94 15.31
N ARG A 288 20.45 -16.98 15.40
CA ARG A 288 20.89 -18.39 15.60
C ARG A 288 21.14 -19.09 14.27
N ALA A 289 20.32 -18.79 13.26
CA ALA A 289 20.45 -19.37 11.92
C ALA A 289 21.72 -18.90 11.20
N THR A 290 22.32 -17.76 11.55
CA THR A 290 23.65 -17.38 11.03
C THR A 290 24.79 -18.26 11.55
N ARG A 291 24.63 -18.89 12.73
CA ARG A 291 25.66 -19.75 13.34
C ARG A 291 25.59 -21.21 12.87
N ARG A 292 24.41 -21.71 12.44
CA ARG A 292 24.21 -23.11 11.98
C ARG A 292 23.44 -23.27 10.66
N GLY A 293 22.71 -22.26 10.21
CA GLY A 293 21.90 -22.28 8.99
C GLY A 293 22.59 -21.64 7.79
N SER A 294 22.01 -21.86 6.61
CA SER A 294 22.48 -21.36 5.31
C SER A 294 22.14 -19.87 5.13
N PRO A 295 23.13 -18.94 5.01
CA PRO A 295 22.92 -17.49 4.92
C PRO A 295 22.24 -17.07 3.61
N TRP A 296 22.01 -18.02 2.71
CA TRP A 296 21.45 -17.82 1.38
C TRP A 296 19.98 -18.19 1.28
N VAL A 297 19.43 -19.00 2.22
CA VAL A 297 18.07 -19.55 2.06
C VAL A 297 16.99 -18.46 2.08
N SER A 298 16.93 -17.63 3.12
CA SER A 298 15.93 -16.53 3.15
C SER A 298 16.14 -15.50 2.04
N PRO A 299 17.38 -15.06 1.72
CA PRO A 299 17.61 -14.19 0.57
C PRO A 299 17.19 -14.81 -0.77
N ALA A 300 17.48 -16.09 -1.01
CA ALA A 300 17.10 -16.78 -2.24
C ALA A 300 15.58 -16.95 -2.34
N LEU A 301 14.92 -17.35 -1.24
CA LEU A 301 13.45 -17.44 -1.18
C LEU A 301 12.80 -16.08 -1.47
N LEU A 302 13.36 -14.99 -0.94
CA LEU A 302 12.88 -13.64 -1.21
C LEU A 302 12.98 -13.31 -2.71
N VAL A 303 14.17 -13.46 -3.30
CA VAL A 303 14.41 -13.07 -4.70
C VAL A 303 13.57 -13.93 -5.65
N VAL A 304 13.58 -15.26 -5.46
CA VAL A 304 12.80 -16.18 -6.29
C VAL A 304 11.31 -15.96 -6.10
N GLY A 305 10.83 -15.77 -4.88
CA GLY A 305 9.42 -15.54 -4.64
C GLY A 305 8.92 -14.21 -5.19
N VAL A 306 9.70 -13.13 -5.06
CA VAL A 306 9.38 -11.83 -5.71
C VAL A 306 9.40 -11.99 -7.23
N ALA A 307 10.36 -12.71 -7.80
CA ALA A 307 10.37 -13.02 -9.22
C ALA A 307 9.13 -13.81 -9.65
N VAL A 308 8.66 -14.79 -8.86
CA VAL A 308 7.42 -15.52 -9.17
C VAL A 308 6.21 -14.59 -9.11
N VAL A 309 6.11 -13.71 -8.09
CA VAL A 309 4.98 -12.77 -7.94
C VAL A 309 4.88 -11.80 -9.13
N PHE A 310 6.00 -11.31 -9.65
CA PHE A 310 6.01 -10.25 -10.67
C PHE A 310 6.33 -10.73 -12.10
N LEU A 311 6.97 -11.90 -12.29
CA LEU A 311 7.40 -12.37 -13.62
C LEU A 311 6.67 -13.64 -14.11
N ALA A 312 6.07 -14.45 -13.23
CA ALA A 312 5.42 -15.68 -13.66
C ALA A 312 3.95 -15.40 -14.06
N VAL A 313 3.63 -15.52 -15.35
CA VAL A 313 2.28 -15.40 -15.95
C VAL A 313 2.06 -16.63 -16.85
N PRO A 314 0.86 -17.28 -16.87
CA PRO A 314 -0.47 -16.70 -17.10
C PRO A 314 -1.22 -16.37 -15.82
N ARG A 315 -1.67 -15.12 -15.72
CA ARG A 315 -2.54 -14.60 -14.66
C ARG A 315 -3.78 -15.51 -14.61
N LEU A 316 -4.09 -16.05 -13.43
CA LEU A 316 -5.09 -17.11 -13.31
C LEU A 316 -6.48 -16.59 -13.67
N ASP A 317 -7.16 -17.32 -14.54
CA ASP A 317 -8.50 -16.98 -14.99
C ASP A 317 -9.52 -17.27 -13.88
N GLY A 318 -10.12 -16.21 -13.36
CA GLY A 318 -11.25 -16.28 -12.43
C GLY A 318 -10.90 -16.21 -10.94
N PRO A 319 -11.87 -15.81 -10.10
CA PRO A 319 -11.69 -15.68 -8.67
C PRO A 319 -11.47 -17.05 -7.99
N GLY A 320 -10.57 -17.10 -7.01
CA GLY A 320 -10.44 -18.26 -6.09
C GLY A 320 -9.82 -19.54 -6.68
N THR A 321 -9.06 -19.47 -7.78
CA THR A 321 -8.37 -20.63 -8.36
C THR A 321 -7.31 -21.23 -7.43
N VAL A 322 -6.94 -22.50 -7.64
CA VAL A 322 -5.86 -23.19 -6.88
C VAL A 322 -4.54 -22.41 -6.97
N GLY A 323 -4.21 -21.88 -8.15
CA GLY A 323 -3.02 -21.06 -8.32
C GLY A 323 -3.09 -19.76 -7.50
N GLY A 324 -4.29 -19.19 -7.34
CA GLY A 324 -4.49 -17.92 -6.64
C GLY A 324 -4.22 -18.10 -5.15
N TRP A 325 -4.76 -19.18 -4.58
CA TRP A 325 -4.45 -19.59 -3.22
C TRP A 325 -2.96 -19.93 -3.03
N ALA A 326 -2.32 -20.60 -3.99
CA ALA A 326 -0.89 -20.89 -3.92
C ALA A 326 -0.04 -19.61 -3.93
N LEU A 327 -0.41 -18.62 -4.75
CA LEU A 327 0.23 -17.30 -4.79
C LEU A 327 0.01 -16.52 -3.49
N LEU A 328 -1.19 -16.58 -2.90
CA LEU A 328 -1.46 -15.98 -1.59
C LEU A 328 -0.57 -16.60 -0.49
N VAL A 329 -0.44 -17.93 -0.47
CA VAL A 329 0.44 -18.64 0.45
C VAL A 329 1.90 -18.21 0.23
N LEU A 330 2.35 -18.08 -1.02
CA LEU A 330 3.69 -17.57 -1.33
C LEU A 330 3.90 -16.17 -0.75
N LEU A 331 2.97 -15.23 -0.97
CA LEU A 331 3.03 -13.87 -0.40
C LEU A 331 3.15 -13.91 1.13
N VAL A 332 2.35 -14.73 1.81
CA VAL A 332 2.41 -14.91 3.28
C VAL A 332 3.78 -15.42 3.73
N LEU A 333 4.36 -16.39 3.01
CA LEU A 333 5.68 -16.95 3.33
C LEU A 333 6.83 -16.01 3.00
N LEU A 334 6.66 -15.10 2.03
CA LEU A 334 7.65 -14.09 1.69
C LEU A 334 7.84 -13.05 2.79
N VAL A 335 6.81 -12.73 3.57
CA VAL A 335 6.91 -11.75 4.68
C VAL A 335 7.99 -12.13 5.71
N PRO A 336 7.95 -13.32 6.36
CA PRO A 336 9.01 -13.72 7.28
C PRO A 336 10.35 -13.96 6.57
N ALA A 337 10.37 -14.37 5.30
CA ALA A 337 11.60 -14.53 4.53
C ALA A 337 12.31 -13.18 4.28
N ALA A 338 11.54 -12.15 3.89
CA ALA A 338 12.01 -10.79 3.70
C ALA A 338 12.53 -10.21 5.02
N ALA A 339 11.76 -10.33 6.10
CA ALA A 339 12.16 -9.84 7.43
C ALA A 339 13.42 -10.55 7.95
N ARG A 340 13.59 -11.85 7.71
CA ARG A 340 14.83 -12.56 8.04
C ARG A 340 15.99 -12.08 7.19
N THR A 341 15.78 -11.81 5.90
CA THR A 341 16.80 -11.25 5.01
C THR A 341 17.27 -9.88 5.50
N LEU A 342 16.35 -9.00 5.89
CA LEU A 342 16.70 -7.72 6.53
C LEU A 342 17.46 -7.94 7.85
N ALA A 343 17.00 -8.86 8.71
CA ALA A 343 17.69 -9.16 9.96
C ALA A 343 19.14 -9.59 9.72
N LEU A 344 19.39 -10.45 8.73
CA LEU A 344 20.74 -10.86 8.32
C LEU A 344 21.58 -9.68 7.83
N ALA A 345 21.01 -8.79 7.00
CA ALA A 345 21.71 -7.60 6.53
C ALA A 345 22.08 -6.64 7.66
N LEU A 346 21.27 -6.55 8.71
CA LEU A 346 21.46 -5.60 9.81
C LEU A 346 22.26 -6.17 11.00
N THR A 347 22.24 -7.49 11.24
CA THR A 347 22.98 -8.15 12.33
C THR A 347 24.46 -8.30 11.97
N ARG A 348 25.20 -7.20 12.09
CA ARG A 348 26.65 -7.09 11.86
C ARG A 348 27.36 -6.57 13.12
N GLY A 349 28.69 -6.59 13.14
CA GLY A 349 29.46 -5.98 14.24
C GLY A 349 29.06 -4.53 14.48
N ALA A 350 28.64 -4.21 15.69
CA ALA A 350 28.14 -2.90 16.06
C ALA A 350 29.27 -1.86 16.03
N ARG A 351 28.97 -0.68 15.51
CA ARG A 351 29.95 0.40 15.35
C ARG A 351 29.35 1.74 15.75
N PRO A 352 30.18 2.72 16.16
CA PRO A 352 29.74 4.10 16.30
C PRO A 352 29.13 4.60 14.99
N LEU A 353 28.01 5.30 15.11
CA LEU A 353 27.23 5.87 14.01
C LEU A 353 27.44 7.39 14.02
N THR A 354 28.01 7.91 12.93
CA THR A 354 28.17 9.35 12.74
C THR A 354 26.94 9.92 12.05
N TRP A 355 26.62 11.19 12.31
CA TRP A 355 25.50 11.88 11.67
C TRP A 355 25.60 11.83 10.13
N LEU A 356 26.80 11.96 9.55
CA LEU A 356 27.00 11.92 8.10
C LEU A 356 26.64 10.55 7.50
N ARG A 357 26.97 9.48 8.21
CA ARG A 357 26.60 8.12 7.78
C ARG A 357 25.10 7.89 7.90
N LEU A 358 24.46 8.42 8.94
CA LEU A 358 23.02 8.32 9.12
C LEU A 358 22.29 9.12 8.02
N ALA A 359 22.77 10.33 7.70
CA ALA A 359 22.23 11.16 6.63
C ALA A 359 22.34 10.45 5.28
N GLY A 360 23.52 9.94 4.92
CA GLY A 360 23.70 9.18 3.69
C GLY A 360 22.82 7.92 3.65
N ALA A 361 22.72 7.19 4.76
CA ALA A 361 21.83 6.03 4.85
C ALA A 361 20.36 6.40 4.68
N ALA A 362 19.93 7.56 5.18
CA ALA A 362 18.55 8.04 5.05
C ALA A 362 18.21 8.45 3.62
N SER A 363 19.09 9.19 2.92
CA SER A 363 18.87 9.51 1.50
C SER A 363 18.87 8.25 0.63
N VAL A 364 19.80 7.31 0.84
CA VAL A 364 19.81 6.05 0.08
C VAL A 364 18.59 5.18 0.41
N ALA A 365 18.13 5.17 1.67
CA ALA A 365 16.89 4.48 2.03
C ALA A 365 15.68 5.12 1.35
N GLY A 366 15.56 6.45 1.34
CA GLY A 366 14.48 7.13 0.65
C GLY A 366 14.47 6.87 -0.86
N LEU A 367 15.61 7.02 -1.54
CA LEU A 367 15.73 6.65 -2.96
C LEU A 367 15.45 5.17 -3.21
N GLY A 368 15.87 4.30 -2.29
CA GLY A 368 15.54 2.87 -2.32
C GLY A 368 14.06 2.54 -2.10
N ILE A 369 13.25 3.49 -1.62
CA ILE A 369 11.78 3.41 -1.60
C ILE A 369 11.21 3.90 -2.93
N ALA A 370 11.65 5.09 -3.37
CA ALA A 370 11.15 5.73 -4.58
C ALA A 370 11.39 4.91 -5.85
N VAL A 371 12.62 4.43 -6.06
CA VAL A 371 13.00 3.76 -7.30
C VAL A 371 12.13 2.52 -7.56
N PRO A 372 11.90 1.62 -6.58
CA PRO A 372 11.05 0.48 -6.85
C PRO A 372 9.57 0.83 -7.04
N LEU A 373 9.04 1.75 -6.21
CA LEU A 373 7.63 2.10 -6.25
C LEU A 373 7.28 2.91 -7.50
N LEU A 374 8.01 3.99 -7.75
CA LEU A 374 7.77 4.87 -8.89
C LEU A 374 8.27 4.24 -10.17
N GLY A 375 9.44 3.58 -10.17
CA GLY A 375 9.95 2.92 -11.38
C GLY A 375 9.07 1.78 -11.86
N TYR A 376 8.39 1.06 -10.96
CA TYR A 376 7.42 0.03 -11.37
C TYR A 376 6.16 0.64 -12.02
N GLN A 377 5.75 1.83 -11.57
CA GLN A 377 4.51 2.48 -12.02
C GLN A 377 4.73 3.48 -13.16
N LEU A 378 5.96 3.96 -13.36
CA LEU A 378 6.30 4.94 -14.39
C LEU A 378 6.14 4.39 -15.81
N GLU A 379 6.23 3.06 -16.00
CA GLU A 379 6.03 2.46 -17.32
C GLU A 379 4.67 2.81 -17.92
N TYR A 380 3.68 3.06 -17.06
CA TYR A 380 2.32 3.41 -17.44
C TYR A 380 2.18 4.79 -18.10
N ASP A 381 3.18 5.67 -17.94
CA ASP A 381 3.23 6.96 -18.64
C ASP A 381 4.43 7.05 -19.59
N VAL A 382 5.57 6.46 -19.19
CA VAL A 382 6.83 6.49 -19.92
C VAL A 382 7.42 5.09 -20.04
N PRO A 383 7.42 4.49 -21.25
CA PRO A 383 7.91 3.14 -21.44
C PRO A 383 9.39 3.03 -21.04
N LEU A 384 9.70 2.05 -20.21
CA LEU A 384 11.07 1.75 -19.79
C LEU A 384 11.79 0.90 -20.84
N PRO A 385 13.13 1.00 -20.96
CA PRO A 385 13.92 0.17 -21.88
C PRO A 385 14.05 -1.30 -21.42
N PHE A 386 13.38 -1.68 -20.32
CA PHE A 386 13.33 -3.01 -19.75
C PHE A 386 11.97 -3.21 -19.07
N PRO A 387 11.50 -4.46 -18.86
CA PRO A 387 10.22 -4.71 -18.20
C PRO A 387 10.18 -4.15 -16.77
N HIS A 388 9.21 -3.29 -16.45
CA HIS A 388 9.00 -2.75 -15.09
C HIS A 388 8.92 -3.82 -14.00
N THR A 389 8.44 -5.02 -14.33
CA THR A 389 8.34 -6.17 -13.43
C THR A 389 9.69 -6.65 -12.87
N LEU A 390 10.82 -6.26 -13.48
CA LEU A 390 12.17 -6.51 -12.96
C LEU A 390 12.55 -5.59 -11.80
N VAL A 391 11.87 -4.44 -11.65
CA VAL A 391 12.20 -3.42 -10.64
C VAL A 391 12.03 -3.96 -9.20
N PRO A 392 10.92 -4.62 -8.83
CA PRO A 392 10.80 -5.26 -7.51
C PRO A 392 11.83 -6.38 -7.28
N VAL A 393 12.19 -7.13 -8.34
CA VAL A 393 13.23 -8.16 -8.26
C VAL A 393 14.60 -7.54 -7.96
N ALA A 394 14.92 -6.40 -8.59
CA ALA A 394 16.12 -5.63 -8.29
C ALA A 394 16.13 -5.12 -6.84
N ALA A 395 14.99 -4.67 -6.30
CA ALA A 395 14.86 -4.30 -4.89
C ALA A 395 15.11 -5.49 -3.95
N ALA A 396 14.57 -6.67 -4.28
CA ALA A 396 14.83 -7.90 -3.54
C ALA A 396 16.32 -8.28 -3.56
N LEU A 397 16.99 -8.14 -4.71
CA LEU A 397 18.44 -8.35 -4.85
C LEU A 397 19.26 -7.35 -4.03
N ALA A 398 18.88 -6.07 -4.06
CA ALA A 398 19.53 -5.00 -3.28
C ALA A 398 19.47 -5.27 -1.76
N LEU A 399 18.45 -5.99 -1.30
CA LEU A 399 18.35 -6.46 0.08
C LEU A 399 19.09 -7.79 0.33
N ALA A 400 19.01 -8.73 -0.62
CA ALA A 400 19.56 -10.08 -0.53
C ALA A 400 21.10 -10.11 -0.52
N VAL A 401 21.75 -9.36 -1.42
CA VAL A 401 23.21 -9.36 -1.55
C VAL A 401 23.92 -8.92 -0.26
N PRO A 402 23.55 -7.79 0.37
CA PRO A 402 24.13 -7.42 1.66
C PRO A 402 23.85 -8.43 2.77
N ALA A 403 22.68 -9.08 2.78
CA ALA A 403 22.33 -10.10 3.77
C ALA A 403 23.24 -11.33 3.66
N VAL A 404 23.44 -11.82 2.44
CA VAL A 404 24.35 -12.91 2.12
C VAL A 404 25.78 -12.59 2.54
N VAL A 405 26.29 -11.43 2.12
CA VAL A 405 27.66 -10.99 2.44
C VAL A 405 27.86 -10.86 3.95
N ALA A 406 26.85 -10.38 4.69
CA ALA A 406 26.89 -10.31 6.14
C ALA A 406 26.95 -11.70 6.78
N GLY A 407 26.11 -12.63 6.32
CA GLY A 407 26.05 -14.00 6.82
C GLY A 407 27.34 -14.78 6.57
N LEU A 408 27.95 -14.63 5.40
CA LEU A 408 29.25 -15.23 5.07
C LEU A 408 30.37 -14.76 6.01
N ARG A 409 30.46 -13.44 6.23
CA ARG A 409 31.47 -12.86 7.12
C ARG A 409 31.28 -13.31 8.57
N ALA A 410 30.03 -13.49 9.00
CA ALA A 410 29.73 -13.99 10.35
C ALA A 410 30.18 -15.45 10.54
N ARG A 411 30.03 -16.32 9.53
CA ARG A 411 30.51 -17.72 9.58
C ARG A 411 32.02 -17.84 9.74
N GLY A 412 32.78 -16.98 9.06
CA GLY A 412 34.24 -16.95 9.17
C GLY A 412 34.75 -16.58 10.57
N ALA A 413 33.94 -15.87 11.36
CA ALA A 413 34.29 -15.45 12.72
C ALA A 413 33.91 -16.46 13.83
N THR A 414 33.04 -17.43 13.54
CA THR A 414 32.49 -18.38 14.53
C THR A 414 33.31 -19.66 14.74
N ALA A 415 34.41 -19.86 14.02
CA ALA A 415 35.29 -21.01 14.24
C ALA A 415 36.06 -20.98 15.59
N SER A 416 35.93 -19.91 16.40
CA SER A 416 36.81 -19.67 17.55
C SER A 416 36.15 -19.36 18.91
N ALA A 417 34.84 -19.59 19.14
CA ALA A 417 34.25 -19.32 20.46
C ALA A 417 33.07 -20.24 20.85
N GLY A 418 33.18 -20.89 22.02
CA GLY A 418 32.14 -21.73 22.65
C GLY A 418 30.95 -20.94 23.22
N ASP A 419 29.80 -21.61 23.40
CA ASP A 419 28.45 -21.02 23.24
C ASP A 419 27.62 -20.99 24.56
N PRO A 420 27.32 -19.82 25.16
CA PRO A 420 26.37 -19.68 26.28
C PRO A 420 24.98 -19.15 25.87
N ALA A 421 24.63 -19.08 24.57
CA ALA A 421 23.52 -18.26 24.05
C ALA A 421 22.10 -18.87 24.08
N THR A 422 21.87 -19.97 24.80
CA THR A 422 20.59 -20.72 24.72
C THR A 422 19.45 -20.09 25.54
N SER A 423 19.72 -19.39 26.66
CA SER A 423 18.69 -18.90 27.61
C SER A 423 18.13 -17.48 27.32
N ALA A 424 18.83 -16.65 26.55
CA ALA A 424 18.40 -15.27 26.25
C ALA A 424 17.31 -15.22 25.16
N ALA A 425 17.40 -16.08 24.14
CA ALA A 425 16.48 -16.06 23.00
C ALA A 425 15.17 -16.84 23.20
N GLY A 426 14.97 -17.51 24.33
CA GLY A 426 13.64 -17.95 24.76
C GLY A 426 12.78 -16.78 25.28
N ARG A 427 13.41 -15.82 25.97
CA ARG A 427 12.74 -14.67 26.62
C ARG A 427 12.33 -13.57 25.63
N ALA A 428 13.04 -13.41 24.52
CA ALA A 428 12.72 -12.41 23.49
C ALA A 428 11.52 -12.79 22.59
N LYS A 429 11.03 -14.03 22.64
CA LYS A 429 9.90 -14.49 21.80
C LYS A 429 8.53 -14.06 22.31
N ILE A 430 8.35 -14.07 23.63
CA ILE A 430 7.07 -13.73 24.26
C ILE A 430 6.61 -12.33 23.82
N PRO A 431 7.44 -11.26 23.91
CA PRO A 431 6.99 -9.96 23.45
C PRO A 431 6.79 -9.88 21.93
N ALA A 432 7.62 -10.56 21.13
CA ALA A 432 7.44 -10.62 19.68
C ALA A 432 6.07 -11.22 19.31
N LEU A 433 5.71 -12.35 19.91
CA LEU A 433 4.43 -13.03 19.69
C LEU A 433 3.25 -12.24 20.24
N ALA A 434 3.41 -11.51 21.35
CA ALA A 434 2.37 -10.62 21.85
C ALA A 434 2.07 -9.48 20.86
N VAL A 435 3.10 -8.84 20.31
CA VAL A 435 2.92 -7.77 19.30
C VAL A 435 2.37 -8.34 17.99
N GLY A 436 2.92 -9.45 17.48
CA GLY A 436 2.41 -10.10 16.28
C GLY A 436 0.97 -10.60 16.43
N GLY A 437 0.62 -11.15 17.60
CA GLY A 437 -0.74 -11.55 17.95
C GLY A 437 -1.71 -10.36 18.03
N ALA A 438 -1.28 -9.22 18.57
CA ALA A 438 -2.11 -8.01 18.57
C ALA A 438 -2.40 -7.49 17.16
N VAL A 439 -1.41 -7.48 16.27
CA VAL A 439 -1.60 -7.16 14.84
C VAL A 439 -2.56 -8.16 14.18
N ALA A 440 -2.42 -9.46 14.47
CA ALA A 440 -3.31 -10.49 13.94
C ALA A 440 -4.76 -10.35 14.42
N VAL A 441 -4.98 -9.97 15.69
CA VAL A 441 -6.33 -9.72 16.22
C VAL A 441 -6.96 -8.51 15.55
N LEU A 442 -6.21 -7.42 15.34
CA LEU A 442 -6.71 -6.26 14.60
C LEU A 442 -7.04 -6.62 13.15
N ALA A 443 -6.30 -7.52 12.52
CA ALA A 443 -6.60 -7.99 11.18
C ALA A 443 -7.97 -8.68 11.11
N LEU A 444 -8.38 -9.41 12.16
CA LEU A 444 -9.72 -10.01 12.22
C LEU A 444 -10.83 -8.96 12.28
N VAL A 445 -10.58 -7.79 12.89
CA VAL A 445 -11.49 -6.64 12.79
C VAL A 445 -11.51 -6.12 11.36
N GLY A 446 -10.33 -5.96 10.73
CA GLY A 446 -10.24 -5.54 9.32
C GLY A 446 -11.02 -6.45 8.37
N VAL A 447 -11.00 -7.78 8.59
CA VAL A 447 -11.77 -8.75 7.79
C VAL A 447 -13.26 -8.43 7.74
N THR A 448 -13.86 -7.98 8.84
CA THR A 448 -15.28 -7.63 8.87
C THR A 448 -15.57 -6.31 8.14
N GLN A 449 -14.61 -5.39 8.13
CA GLN A 449 -14.74 -4.08 7.48
C GLN A 449 -14.52 -4.13 5.96
N VAL A 450 -13.92 -5.20 5.44
CA VAL A 450 -13.70 -5.39 3.99
C VAL A 450 -14.58 -6.46 3.36
N HIS A 451 -15.57 -6.95 4.10
CA HIS A 451 -16.52 -7.92 3.58
C HIS A 451 -17.62 -7.21 2.78
N VAL A 452 -17.83 -7.64 1.54
CA VAL A 452 -18.98 -7.21 0.72
C VAL A 452 -20.09 -8.23 0.93
N PRO A 453 -21.25 -7.83 1.49
CA PRO A 453 -22.37 -8.74 1.70
C PRO A 453 -22.85 -9.33 0.37
N THR A 454 -23.07 -10.65 0.33
CA THR A 454 -23.61 -11.36 -0.85
C THR A 454 -25.10 -11.67 -0.70
N THR A 455 -25.86 -10.91 0.09
CA THR A 455 -27.30 -11.18 0.27
C THR A 455 -28.03 -11.04 -1.06
N THR A 456 -28.81 -12.06 -1.39
CA THR A 456 -29.80 -12.02 -2.47
C THR A 456 -30.98 -11.21 -1.96
N SER A 457 -31.16 -9.99 -2.47
CA SER A 457 -32.34 -9.20 -2.18
C SER A 457 -33.48 -9.65 -3.09
N ALA A 458 -34.72 -9.53 -2.61
CA ALA A 458 -35.88 -9.68 -3.47
C ALA A 458 -35.85 -8.58 -4.54
N VAL A 459 -36.10 -8.94 -5.80
CA VAL A 459 -36.15 -7.98 -6.92
C VAL A 459 -37.18 -6.91 -6.60
N ALA A 460 -36.80 -5.64 -6.72
CA ALA A 460 -37.72 -4.53 -6.50
C ALA A 460 -38.68 -4.39 -7.70
N ASP A 461 -39.92 -3.97 -7.42
CA ASP A 461 -40.95 -3.72 -8.43
C ASP A 461 -40.67 -2.37 -9.12
N GLN A 462 -39.66 -2.34 -9.99
CA GLN A 462 -39.28 -1.19 -10.82
C GLN A 462 -40.12 -1.16 -12.11
N PRO A 463 -40.38 0.02 -12.70
CA PRO A 463 -41.04 0.11 -14.01
C PRO A 463 -40.27 -0.70 -15.07
N VAL A 464 -40.99 -1.54 -15.83
CA VAL A 464 -40.42 -2.37 -16.90
C VAL A 464 -39.67 -1.51 -17.92
N GLY A 465 -38.41 -1.87 -18.15
CA GLY A 465 -37.54 -1.26 -19.15
C GLY A 465 -36.82 0.01 -18.72
N ASP A 466 -37.02 0.54 -17.50
CA ASP A 466 -36.37 1.77 -17.03
C ASP A 466 -35.10 1.48 -16.21
N LEU A 467 -34.01 2.17 -16.53
CA LEU A 467 -32.69 2.00 -15.90
C LEU A 467 -31.97 3.36 -15.75
N ARG A 468 -31.41 3.63 -14.58
CA ARG A 468 -30.54 4.80 -14.34
C ARG A 468 -29.08 4.34 -14.37
N LEU A 469 -28.28 4.92 -15.25
CA LEU A 469 -26.87 4.60 -15.43
C LEU A 469 -26.00 5.80 -15.08
N LEU A 470 -24.93 5.55 -14.32
CA LEU A 470 -23.86 6.51 -14.06
C LEU A 470 -22.56 5.98 -14.69
N ASP A 471 -21.90 6.76 -15.54
CA ASP A 471 -20.55 6.44 -16.03
C ASP A 471 -19.52 7.40 -15.41
N TRP A 472 -18.37 6.87 -14.98
CA TRP A 472 -17.35 7.70 -14.35
C TRP A 472 -15.94 7.10 -14.35
N ASN A 473 -15.00 7.82 -14.97
CA ASN A 473 -13.57 7.63 -14.74
C ASN A 473 -13.18 8.16 -13.34
N LEU A 474 -12.65 7.29 -12.48
CA LEU A 474 -12.36 7.62 -11.08
C LEU A 474 -10.94 8.13 -10.81
N HIS A 475 -10.07 8.19 -11.81
CA HIS A 475 -8.68 8.64 -11.67
C HIS A 475 -7.98 7.99 -10.46
N TYR A 476 -8.18 6.67 -10.31
CA TYR A 476 -7.64 5.86 -9.21
C TYR A 476 -7.86 6.45 -7.80
N GLY A 477 -8.91 7.24 -7.65
CA GLY A 477 -9.34 7.86 -6.39
C GLY A 477 -8.83 9.28 -6.17
N VAL A 478 -8.00 9.84 -7.06
CA VAL A 478 -7.32 11.12 -6.88
C VAL A 478 -8.17 12.27 -7.44
N SER A 479 -8.54 13.20 -6.56
CA SER A 479 -9.30 14.39 -6.95
C SER A 479 -8.42 15.48 -7.57
N ALA A 480 -9.04 16.52 -8.12
CA ALA A 480 -8.33 17.66 -8.71
C ALA A 480 -7.45 18.41 -7.68
N ASP A 481 -7.89 18.47 -6.42
CA ASP A 481 -7.00 18.74 -5.29
C ASP A 481 -6.29 17.42 -4.89
N PRO A 482 -4.99 17.39 -4.53
CA PRO A 482 -4.27 16.15 -4.26
C PRO A 482 -4.75 15.43 -2.98
N SER A 483 -5.90 14.77 -3.10
CA SER A 483 -6.66 14.08 -2.07
C SER A 483 -7.25 12.78 -2.63
N VAL A 484 -7.58 11.85 -1.74
CA VAL A 484 -8.34 10.63 -2.10
C VAL A 484 -9.72 10.69 -1.43
N ARG A 485 -10.76 10.99 -2.20
CA ARG A 485 -12.12 11.34 -1.72
C ARG A 485 -13.14 10.23 -1.97
N LEU A 486 -12.89 9.04 -1.42
CA LEU A 486 -13.81 7.90 -1.61
C LEU A 486 -15.18 8.14 -0.96
N ASP A 487 -15.26 8.99 0.05
CA ASP A 487 -16.53 9.43 0.66
C ASP A 487 -17.39 10.25 -0.30
N GLU A 488 -16.79 11.21 -1.02
CA GLU A 488 -17.50 11.98 -2.05
C GLU A 488 -17.92 11.08 -3.21
N MET A 489 -17.07 10.14 -3.62
CA MET A 489 -17.43 9.17 -4.68
C MET A 489 -18.64 8.30 -4.30
N VAL A 490 -18.70 7.83 -3.05
CA VAL A 490 -19.86 7.09 -2.53
C VAL A 490 -21.10 7.98 -2.56
N ALA A 491 -21.01 9.20 -2.03
CA ALA A 491 -22.14 10.14 -2.01
C ALA A 491 -22.64 10.45 -3.44
N THR A 492 -21.74 10.67 -4.41
CA THR A 492 -22.11 10.88 -5.81
C THR A 492 -22.86 9.69 -6.40
N ILE A 493 -22.42 8.46 -6.13
CA ILE A 493 -23.12 7.25 -6.60
C ILE A 493 -24.50 7.13 -5.94
N GLU A 494 -24.59 7.30 -4.62
CA GLU A 494 -25.86 7.21 -3.89
C GLU A 494 -26.86 8.29 -4.29
N ASP A 495 -26.42 9.56 -4.34
CA ASP A 495 -27.26 10.71 -4.69
C ASP A 495 -27.70 10.66 -6.16
N SER A 496 -26.90 10.05 -7.05
CA SER A 496 -27.31 9.83 -8.44
C SER A 496 -28.51 8.89 -8.53
N GLY A 497 -28.72 8.01 -7.54
CA GLY A 497 -29.73 6.96 -7.54
C GLY A 497 -29.62 6.02 -8.74
N ALA A 498 -28.38 5.75 -9.19
CA ALA A 498 -28.10 4.85 -10.30
C ALA A 498 -28.36 3.38 -9.93
N ASP A 499 -28.93 2.64 -10.88
CA ASP A 499 -29.11 1.20 -10.79
C ASP A 499 -27.85 0.44 -11.21
N VAL A 500 -27.09 1.02 -12.14
CA VAL A 500 -25.84 0.50 -12.68
C VAL A 500 -24.83 1.62 -12.80
N VAL A 501 -23.58 1.34 -12.45
CA VAL A 501 -22.47 2.29 -12.55
C VAL A 501 -21.34 1.65 -13.34
N THR A 502 -20.93 2.29 -14.43
CA THR A 502 -19.74 1.92 -15.21
C THR A 502 -18.57 2.77 -14.74
N LEU A 503 -17.46 2.12 -14.39
CA LEU A 503 -16.30 2.79 -13.79
C LEU A 503 -15.02 2.45 -14.52
N GLN A 504 -14.20 3.47 -14.76
CA GLN A 504 -12.86 3.35 -15.31
C GLN A 504 -11.83 3.78 -14.27
N GLU A 505 -10.58 3.38 -14.49
CA GLU A 505 -9.44 3.72 -13.63
C GLU A 505 -9.58 3.28 -12.17
N VAL A 506 -10.27 2.17 -11.94
CA VAL A 506 -10.51 1.64 -10.60
C VAL A 506 -9.24 1.01 -10.04
N SER A 507 -8.70 1.61 -8.98
CA SER A 507 -7.49 1.11 -8.30
C SER A 507 -7.79 0.00 -7.28
N ARG A 508 -6.92 -1.02 -7.27
CA ARG A 508 -6.91 -2.15 -6.33
C ARG A 508 -5.50 -2.41 -5.80
N GLY A 509 -5.15 -1.62 -4.79
CA GLY A 509 -3.87 -1.68 -4.09
C GLY A 509 -2.73 -0.96 -4.79
N TRP A 510 -3.04 -0.14 -5.80
CA TRP A 510 -2.05 0.64 -6.55
C TRP A 510 -1.51 1.77 -5.68
N VAL A 511 -0.18 1.87 -5.55
CA VAL A 511 0.45 2.78 -4.58
C VAL A 511 0.35 4.24 -5.04
N LEU A 512 0.36 4.51 -6.35
CA LEU A 512 0.10 5.85 -6.89
C LEU A 512 -1.29 6.36 -6.51
N GLY A 513 -2.32 5.51 -6.47
CA GLY A 513 -3.67 5.84 -5.97
C GLY A 513 -3.85 5.73 -4.45
N GLY A 514 -2.76 5.69 -3.66
CA GLY A 514 -2.84 5.62 -2.20
C GLY A 514 -3.11 4.23 -1.61
N GLY A 515 -3.27 3.20 -2.45
CA GLY A 515 -3.28 1.79 -2.04
C GLY A 515 -4.64 1.21 -1.63
N ALA A 516 -5.75 1.91 -1.88
CA ALA A 516 -7.10 1.40 -1.59
C ALA A 516 -7.53 0.28 -2.55
N ASP A 517 -8.45 -0.59 -2.12
CA ASP A 517 -9.26 -1.44 -3.01
C ASP A 517 -10.59 -0.72 -3.27
N MET A 518 -10.60 0.16 -4.27
CA MET A 518 -11.75 1.03 -4.56
C MET A 518 -12.98 0.23 -4.94
N ALA A 519 -12.82 -0.81 -5.78
CA ALA A 519 -13.92 -1.67 -6.19
C ALA A 519 -14.64 -2.27 -4.97
N THR A 520 -13.88 -2.83 -4.03
CA THR A 520 -14.44 -3.43 -2.80
C THR A 520 -15.02 -2.37 -1.86
N PHE A 521 -14.37 -1.20 -1.76
CA PHE A 521 -14.82 -0.10 -0.91
C PHE A 521 -16.15 0.47 -1.39
N LEU A 522 -16.23 0.86 -2.66
CA LEU A 522 -17.43 1.48 -3.26
C LEU A 522 -18.62 0.51 -3.20
N ALA A 523 -18.44 -0.75 -3.58
CA ALA A 523 -19.49 -1.77 -3.50
C ALA A 523 -20.04 -1.93 -2.08
N ARG A 524 -19.17 -1.98 -1.08
CA ARG A 524 -19.58 -2.12 0.32
C ARG A 524 -20.37 -0.90 0.80
N GLU A 525 -19.86 0.30 0.56
CA GLU A 525 -20.46 1.52 1.12
C GLU A 525 -21.78 1.89 0.42
N THR A 526 -21.86 1.72 -0.91
CA THR A 526 -23.09 1.97 -1.69
C THR A 526 -24.12 0.84 -1.58
N GLY A 527 -23.75 -0.30 -0.98
CA GLY A 527 -24.57 -1.52 -0.95
C GLY A 527 -24.70 -2.22 -2.32
N MET A 528 -23.99 -1.77 -3.34
CA MET A 528 -23.97 -2.36 -4.67
C MET A 528 -23.07 -3.60 -4.74
N ARG A 529 -23.28 -4.42 -5.77
CA ARG A 529 -22.32 -5.48 -6.13
C ARG A 529 -21.33 -4.96 -7.15
N VAL A 530 -20.21 -5.66 -7.34
CA VAL A 530 -19.16 -5.23 -8.26
C VAL A 530 -18.56 -6.39 -9.05
N VAL A 531 -18.34 -6.16 -10.34
CA VAL A 531 -17.45 -6.94 -11.18
C VAL A 531 -16.31 -6.03 -11.60
N PHE A 532 -15.08 -6.51 -11.47
CA PHE A 532 -13.87 -5.79 -11.85
C PHE A 532 -13.11 -6.60 -12.89
N VAL A 533 -12.68 -5.94 -13.95
CA VAL A 533 -11.80 -6.49 -14.98
C VAL A 533 -10.49 -5.73 -14.97
N PRO A 534 -9.36 -6.43 -14.76
CA PRO A 534 -8.06 -5.80 -14.72
C PRO A 534 -7.64 -5.26 -16.10
N ALA A 535 -7.12 -4.05 -16.09
CA ALA A 535 -6.18 -3.51 -17.06
C ALA A 535 -4.75 -3.61 -16.49
N ALA A 536 -3.75 -3.24 -17.28
CA ALA A 536 -2.35 -3.14 -16.85
C ALA A 536 -1.83 -4.39 -16.07
N ASP A 537 -1.50 -4.24 -14.77
CA ASP A 537 -0.98 -5.30 -13.88
C ASP A 537 -2.01 -5.84 -12.89
N ARG A 538 -3.31 -5.73 -13.20
CA ARG A 538 -4.45 -6.11 -12.35
C ARG A 538 -4.72 -5.23 -11.14
N GLN A 539 -3.87 -4.25 -10.84
CA GLN A 539 -4.13 -3.29 -9.78
C GLN A 539 -4.99 -2.11 -10.25
N PHE A 540 -5.35 -2.08 -11.52
CA PHE A 540 -6.03 -0.99 -12.19
C PHE A 540 -6.97 -1.59 -13.24
N GLY A 541 -8.08 -0.95 -13.59
CA GLY A 541 -9.00 -1.49 -14.59
C GLY A 541 -10.39 -0.90 -14.55
N ASN A 542 -11.33 -1.60 -15.17
CA ASN A 542 -12.72 -1.18 -15.27
C ASN A 542 -13.61 -2.02 -14.38
N ALA A 543 -14.74 -1.44 -13.98
CA ALA A 543 -15.72 -2.13 -13.16
C ALA A 543 -17.16 -1.78 -13.56
N ILE A 544 -18.08 -2.69 -13.23
CA ILE A 544 -19.51 -2.41 -13.19
C ILE A 544 -19.97 -2.62 -11.76
N LEU A 545 -20.58 -1.59 -11.17
CA LEU A 545 -21.38 -1.74 -9.96
C LEU A 545 -22.84 -1.84 -10.35
N TRP A 546 -23.62 -2.63 -9.60
CA TRP A 546 -25.06 -2.72 -9.84
C TRP A 546 -25.84 -2.93 -8.55
N ASP A 547 -27.06 -2.40 -8.53
CA ASP A 547 -28.00 -2.59 -7.43
C ASP A 547 -28.41 -4.08 -7.37
N PRO A 548 -28.18 -4.78 -6.24
CA PRO A 548 -28.65 -6.15 -6.03
C PRO A 548 -30.16 -6.35 -6.26
N LEU A 549 -30.98 -5.29 -6.18
CA LEU A 549 -32.42 -5.32 -6.46
C LEU A 549 -32.73 -5.53 -7.94
N ARG A 550 -31.75 -5.37 -8.84
CA ARG A 550 -31.84 -5.71 -10.27
C ARG A 550 -31.45 -7.17 -10.58
N GLY A 551 -31.17 -7.98 -9.55
CA GLY A 551 -30.81 -9.39 -9.71
C GLY A 551 -29.31 -9.64 -9.90
N ASP A 552 -28.97 -10.85 -10.32
CA ASP A 552 -27.59 -11.24 -10.63
C ASP A 552 -27.24 -10.82 -12.07
N LEU A 553 -26.03 -10.30 -12.31
CA LEU A 553 -25.54 -10.09 -13.66
C LEU A 553 -25.43 -11.42 -14.41
N ALA A 554 -25.94 -11.43 -15.65
CA ALA A 554 -25.76 -12.52 -16.60
C ALA A 554 -24.62 -12.22 -17.59
N ASP A 555 -24.10 -13.27 -18.23
CA ASP A 555 -23.18 -13.21 -19.37
C ASP A 555 -21.96 -12.29 -19.20
N VAL A 556 -21.40 -12.21 -17.99
CA VAL A 556 -20.24 -11.37 -17.69
C VAL A 556 -19.06 -11.75 -18.60
N ALA A 557 -18.71 -10.85 -19.52
CA ALA A 557 -17.58 -10.96 -20.42
C ALA A 557 -16.45 -10.00 -20.01
N ARG A 558 -15.20 -10.46 -20.19
CA ARG A 558 -13.99 -9.74 -19.81
C ARG A 558 -13.12 -9.62 -21.04
N HIS A 559 -12.88 -8.40 -21.49
CA HIS A 559 -12.14 -8.15 -22.73
C HIS A 559 -10.78 -7.57 -22.40
N ALA A 560 -9.73 -8.25 -22.85
CA ALA A 560 -8.41 -7.64 -22.97
C ALA A 560 -8.35 -6.97 -24.34
N LEU A 561 -8.11 -5.66 -24.37
CA LEU A 561 -8.06 -4.91 -25.61
C LEU A 561 -6.64 -4.96 -26.20
N PRO A 562 -6.49 -4.87 -27.54
CA PRO A 562 -5.20 -4.75 -28.19
C PRO A 562 -4.29 -3.72 -27.51
N TYR A 563 -3.04 -4.12 -27.23
CA TYR A 563 -2.06 -3.24 -26.58
C TYR A 563 -1.74 -2.02 -27.47
N GLY A 564 -1.61 -2.24 -28.78
CA GLY A 564 -1.30 -1.22 -29.78
C GLY A 564 -0.04 -0.41 -29.47
N ALA A 565 -0.08 0.87 -29.80
CA ALA A 565 0.93 1.84 -29.39
C ALA A 565 0.48 2.53 -28.10
N GLY A 566 1.19 2.27 -27.01
CA GLY A 566 1.04 3.02 -25.77
C GLY A 566 1.47 2.21 -24.55
N PRO A 567 1.60 2.86 -23.38
CA PRO A 567 2.32 2.30 -22.24
C PRO A 567 1.53 1.27 -21.42
N GLN A 568 0.20 1.21 -21.56
CA GLN A 568 -0.68 0.43 -20.68
C GLN A 568 -1.55 -0.57 -21.45
N GLU A 569 -1.73 -1.78 -20.90
CA GLU A 569 -2.80 -2.69 -21.33
C GLU A 569 -4.16 -2.07 -21.01
N ARG A 570 -5.14 -2.19 -21.92
CA ARG A 570 -6.52 -1.71 -21.76
C ARG A 570 -7.49 -2.88 -21.69
N SER A 571 -8.67 -2.63 -21.13
CA SER A 571 -9.71 -3.65 -20.97
C SER A 571 -11.11 -3.09 -21.20
N ALA A 572 -12.09 -3.98 -21.28
CA ALA A 572 -13.50 -3.66 -21.12
C ALA A 572 -14.19 -4.76 -20.29
N VAL A 573 -15.33 -4.42 -19.69
CA VAL A 573 -16.21 -5.39 -19.02
C VAL A 573 -17.62 -5.21 -19.55
N SER A 574 -18.23 -6.32 -19.94
CA SER A 574 -19.60 -6.34 -20.45
C SER A 574 -20.44 -7.30 -19.61
N ALA A 575 -21.65 -6.90 -19.27
CA ALA A 575 -22.56 -7.75 -18.52
C ALA A 575 -24.00 -7.45 -18.88
N THR A 576 -24.86 -8.45 -18.75
CA THR A 576 -26.29 -8.32 -19.03
C THR A 576 -27.04 -8.12 -17.71
N LEU A 577 -27.77 -7.01 -17.61
CA LEU A 577 -28.67 -6.69 -16.51
C LEU A 577 -30.11 -6.89 -16.94
N ASP A 578 -30.98 -7.33 -16.03
CA ASP A 578 -32.42 -7.36 -16.27
C ASP A 578 -33.07 -6.03 -15.89
N ALA A 579 -33.57 -5.29 -16.88
CA ALA A 579 -34.39 -4.09 -16.68
C ALA A 579 -35.87 -4.47 -16.60
N ALA A 580 -36.22 -5.28 -15.58
CA ALA A 580 -37.58 -5.74 -15.31
C ALA A 580 -38.24 -6.49 -16.51
N GLY A 581 -37.52 -7.46 -17.06
CA GLY A 581 -37.95 -8.32 -18.17
C GLY A 581 -37.22 -8.05 -19.48
N VAL A 582 -36.55 -6.90 -19.61
CA VAL A 582 -35.78 -6.53 -20.80
C VAL A 582 -34.28 -6.72 -20.51
N PRO A 583 -33.58 -7.63 -21.22
CA PRO A 583 -32.14 -7.79 -21.06
C PRO A 583 -31.40 -6.60 -21.67
N VAL A 584 -30.56 -5.96 -20.87
CA VAL A 584 -29.73 -4.82 -21.29
C VAL A 584 -28.26 -5.18 -21.17
N ARG A 585 -27.55 -5.18 -22.30
CA ARG A 585 -26.11 -5.41 -22.36
C ARG A 585 -25.39 -4.09 -22.06
N VAL A 586 -24.67 -4.03 -20.95
CA VAL A 586 -23.92 -2.83 -20.52
C VAL A 586 -22.43 -3.10 -20.58
N THR A 587 -21.69 -2.24 -21.26
CA THR A 587 -20.23 -2.32 -21.43
C THR A 587 -19.55 -1.10 -20.82
N SER A 588 -18.62 -1.31 -19.89
CA SER A 588 -17.68 -0.29 -19.39
C SER A 588 -16.32 -0.44 -20.08
N VAL A 589 -15.85 0.62 -20.74
CA VAL A 589 -14.61 0.62 -21.52
C VAL A 589 -13.71 1.81 -21.18
N HIS A 590 -12.39 1.63 -21.33
CA HIS A 590 -11.40 2.71 -21.28
C HIS A 590 -10.35 2.49 -22.36
N LEU A 591 -10.28 3.39 -23.34
CA LEU A 591 -9.37 3.29 -24.48
C LEU A 591 -8.00 3.98 -24.24
N GLN A 592 -7.09 3.91 -25.20
CA GLN A 592 -5.76 4.53 -25.10
C GLN A 592 -5.80 6.07 -24.98
N HIS A 593 -5.05 6.64 -24.03
CA HIS A 593 -5.17 8.06 -23.63
C HIS A 593 -4.40 9.07 -24.48
N ARG A 594 -3.38 8.66 -25.24
CA ARG A 594 -2.57 9.63 -26.00
C ARG A 594 -3.26 10.04 -27.28
N GLU A 595 -3.42 11.33 -27.51
CA GLU A 595 -4.08 11.91 -28.68
C GLU A 595 -3.58 11.28 -30.00
N GLU A 596 -2.27 11.13 -30.16
CA GLU A 596 -1.63 10.58 -31.37
C GLU A 596 -1.92 9.09 -31.65
N ASN A 597 -2.55 8.39 -30.71
CA ASN A 597 -2.80 6.94 -30.77
C ASN A 597 -4.19 6.57 -31.33
N THR A 598 -4.81 7.41 -32.16
CA THR A 598 -6.07 7.10 -32.87
C THR A 598 -6.08 5.70 -33.51
N PRO A 599 -5.04 5.25 -34.23
CA PRO A 599 -5.05 3.90 -34.80
C PRO A 599 -5.15 2.77 -33.76
N THR A 600 -4.60 2.99 -32.57
CA THR A 600 -4.71 2.03 -31.46
C THR A 600 -6.13 2.03 -30.89
N ARG A 601 -6.74 3.20 -30.69
CA ARG A 601 -8.12 3.28 -30.20
C ARG A 601 -9.10 2.63 -31.19
N LEU A 602 -8.91 2.83 -32.49
CA LEU A 602 -9.72 2.18 -33.54
C LEU A 602 -9.58 0.65 -33.52
N ASP A 603 -8.35 0.12 -33.39
CA ASP A 603 -8.12 -1.33 -33.27
C ASP A 603 -8.75 -1.92 -32.00
N GLN A 604 -8.66 -1.18 -30.88
CA GLN A 604 -9.29 -1.54 -29.61
C GLN A 604 -10.81 -1.59 -29.72
N LEU A 605 -11.42 -0.55 -30.28
CA LEU A 605 -12.85 -0.44 -30.46
C LEU A 605 -13.37 -1.48 -31.46
N GLY A 606 -12.69 -1.67 -32.59
CA GLY A 606 -13.05 -2.69 -33.58
C GLY A 606 -12.98 -4.12 -33.03
N THR A 607 -11.97 -4.41 -32.18
CA THR A 607 -11.88 -5.70 -31.48
C THR A 607 -13.05 -5.87 -30.49
N LEU A 608 -13.35 -4.82 -29.70
CA LEU A 608 -14.45 -4.87 -28.75
C LEU A 608 -15.81 -5.08 -29.44
N LEU A 609 -16.11 -4.33 -30.51
CA LEU A 609 -17.37 -4.44 -31.24
C LEU A 609 -17.50 -5.76 -32.03
N ALA A 610 -16.39 -6.44 -32.33
CA ALA A 610 -16.40 -7.78 -32.89
C ALA A 610 -16.72 -8.86 -31.83
N ASP A 611 -16.21 -8.69 -30.61
CA ASP A 611 -16.49 -9.59 -29.48
C ASP A 611 -17.88 -9.34 -28.87
N GLU A 612 -18.36 -8.10 -28.92
CA GLU A 612 -19.63 -7.62 -28.38
C GLU A 612 -20.48 -7.00 -29.50
N PRO A 613 -21.05 -7.81 -30.41
CA PRO A 613 -21.90 -7.30 -31.49
C PRO A 613 -23.12 -6.58 -30.92
N VAL A 614 -23.50 -5.46 -31.55
CA VAL A 614 -24.63 -4.63 -31.14
C VAL A 614 -25.95 -5.34 -31.45
N GLU A 615 -26.46 -6.08 -30.47
CA GLU A 615 -27.72 -6.83 -30.55
C GLU A 615 -28.63 -6.48 -29.36
N GLY A 616 -29.94 -6.34 -29.62
CA GLY A 616 -30.92 -6.01 -28.59
C GLY A 616 -30.66 -4.63 -27.96
N ALA A 617 -31.00 -4.48 -26.68
CA ALA A 617 -30.68 -3.26 -25.92
C ALA A 617 -29.22 -3.30 -25.47
N TYR A 618 -28.37 -2.52 -26.12
CA TYR A 618 -26.93 -2.42 -25.87
C TYR A 618 -26.54 -0.99 -25.47
N VAL A 619 -25.70 -0.89 -24.44
CA VAL A 619 -25.17 0.37 -23.91
C VAL A 619 -23.64 0.27 -23.78
N LEU A 620 -22.93 1.21 -24.41
CA LEU A 620 -21.48 1.36 -24.30
C LEU A 620 -21.18 2.64 -23.52
N ALA A 621 -20.46 2.53 -22.42
CA ALA A 621 -20.12 3.67 -21.56
C ALA A 621 -18.64 3.69 -21.18
N GLY A 622 -18.05 4.88 -21.15
CA GLY A 622 -16.72 5.10 -20.60
C GLY A 622 -15.89 6.16 -21.29
N ASP A 623 -14.64 6.26 -20.80
CA ASP A 623 -13.62 7.14 -21.33
C ASP A 623 -13.02 6.58 -22.63
N LEU A 624 -13.46 7.15 -23.76
CA LEU A 624 -12.96 6.78 -25.08
C LEU A 624 -11.69 7.55 -25.46
N ASN A 625 -11.29 8.56 -24.68
CA ASN A 625 -10.19 9.47 -25.02
C ASN A 625 -10.30 10.02 -26.46
N ALA A 626 -11.53 10.29 -26.91
CA ALA A 626 -11.84 10.78 -28.25
C ALA A 626 -12.92 11.87 -28.17
N GLU A 627 -12.71 12.95 -28.92
CA GLU A 627 -13.62 14.10 -28.97
C GLU A 627 -14.72 13.95 -30.04
N PRO A 628 -15.80 14.75 -29.96
CA PRO A 628 -16.83 14.76 -31.01
C PRO A 628 -16.26 14.95 -32.41
N GLY A 629 -16.69 14.10 -33.35
CA GLY A 629 -16.26 14.14 -34.75
C GLY A 629 -14.93 13.45 -35.06
N TRP A 630 -14.28 12.82 -34.07
CA TRP A 630 -13.12 11.96 -34.31
C TRP A 630 -13.55 10.58 -34.87
N ASP A 631 -12.61 9.91 -35.55
CA ASP A 631 -12.85 8.63 -36.24
C ASP A 631 -13.38 7.54 -35.30
N GLU A 632 -12.98 7.55 -34.03
CA GLU A 632 -13.46 6.62 -33.02
C GLU A 632 -14.97 6.77 -32.77
N ILE A 633 -15.44 8.02 -32.70
CA ILE A 633 -16.86 8.33 -32.49
C ILE A 633 -17.66 7.96 -33.73
N THR A 634 -17.16 8.28 -34.92
CA THR A 634 -17.77 7.85 -36.18
C THR A 634 -17.87 6.33 -36.27
N LEU A 635 -16.83 5.59 -35.85
CA LEU A 635 -16.86 4.13 -35.83
C LEU A 635 -17.95 3.58 -34.91
N VAL A 636 -18.15 4.17 -33.73
CA VAL A 636 -19.24 3.80 -32.81
C VAL A 636 -20.61 4.04 -33.48
N GLU A 637 -20.80 5.21 -34.06
CA GLU A 637 -22.06 5.60 -34.72
C GLU A 637 -22.39 4.71 -35.93
N GLU A 638 -21.39 4.32 -36.72
CA GLU A 638 -21.54 3.39 -37.85
C GLU A 638 -22.02 1.99 -37.42
N HIS A 639 -21.83 1.62 -36.14
CA HIS A 639 -22.36 0.38 -35.56
C HIS A 639 -23.78 0.54 -34.99
N GLY A 640 -24.47 1.64 -35.29
CA GLY A 640 -25.86 1.88 -34.89
C GLY A 640 -26.01 2.30 -33.42
N LEU A 641 -24.99 2.96 -32.88
CA LEU A 641 -24.97 3.46 -31.51
C LEU A 641 -25.10 4.99 -31.49
N GLU A 642 -26.11 5.50 -30.81
CA GLU A 642 -26.40 6.94 -30.69
C GLU A 642 -25.91 7.49 -29.35
N SER A 643 -25.32 8.69 -29.34
CA SER A 643 -24.86 9.34 -28.12
C SER A 643 -26.02 9.84 -27.27
N GLY A 644 -26.07 9.43 -26.00
CA GLY A 644 -27.10 9.88 -25.07
C GLY A 644 -27.07 11.36 -24.76
N GLN A 645 -25.87 11.96 -24.75
CA GLN A 645 -25.69 13.39 -24.50
C GLN A 645 -26.26 14.23 -25.66
N ASP A 646 -26.05 13.79 -26.90
CA ASP A 646 -26.57 14.50 -28.08
C ASP A 646 -28.08 14.30 -28.23
N ALA A 647 -28.60 13.13 -27.83
CA ALA A 647 -30.03 12.81 -27.91
C ALA A 647 -30.88 13.47 -26.80
N ALA A 648 -30.35 13.58 -25.58
CA ALA A 648 -31.15 13.94 -24.40
C ALA A 648 -30.45 14.88 -23.39
N GLY A 649 -29.29 15.45 -23.74
CA GLY A 649 -28.49 16.32 -22.87
C GLY A 649 -28.06 17.63 -23.53
N ASP A 650 -27.02 18.24 -22.97
CA ASP A 650 -26.33 19.40 -23.53
C ASP A 650 -25.10 18.93 -24.33
N PRO A 651 -25.08 19.03 -25.67
CA PRO A 651 -23.96 18.56 -26.49
C PRO A 651 -22.65 19.32 -26.25
N ASP A 652 -22.72 20.54 -25.71
CA ASP A 652 -21.57 21.39 -25.42
C ASP A 652 -20.99 21.14 -24.02
N ALA A 653 -21.62 20.29 -23.20
CA ALA A 653 -21.10 19.95 -21.88
C ALA A 653 -19.83 19.09 -21.98
N LEU A 654 -18.80 19.49 -21.23
CA LEU A 654 -17.45 18.92 -21.25
C LEU A 654 -17.19 18.15 -19.95
N THR A 655 -16.31 17.15 -20.01
CA THR A 655 -16.13 16.15 -18.95
C THR A 655 -14.76 16.18 -18.30
N SER A 656 -13.71 16.59 -19.02
CA SER A 656 -12.33 16.56 -18.54
C SER A 656 -11.53 17.82 -18.95
N PRO A 657 -10.60 18.33 -18.11
CA PRO A 657 -10.48 18.02 -16.68
C PRO A 657 -11.72 18.50 -15.90
N ALA A 658 -12.04 17.89 -14.76
CA ALA A 658 -13.27 18.18 -14.03
C ALA A 658 -13.36 19.64 -13.55
N VAL A 659 -12.21 20.24 -13.24
CA VAL A 659 -12.04 21.67 -12.94
C VAL A 659 -11.67 22.40 -14.23
N ALA A 660 -12.48 23.39 -14.60
CA ALA A 660 -12.38 24.10 -15.88
C ALA A 660 -12.31 23.14 -17.10
N PRO A 661 -13.39 22.38 -17.36
CA PRO A 661 -13.45 21.41 -18.46
C PRO A 661 -13.10 22.00 -19.83
N ALA A 662 -12.40 21.21 -20.62
CA ALA A 662 -11.93 21.57 -21.96
C ALA A 662 -12.25 20.51 -23.02
N HIS A 663 -12.50 19.26 -22.61
CA HIS A 663 -12.68 18.12 -23.50
C HIS A 663 -13.94 17.34 -23.14
N ARG A 664 -14.60 16.76 -24.16
CA ARG A 664 -15.65 15.74 -24.02
C ARG A 664 -15.07 14.42 -24.52
N ILE A 665 -14.63 13.58 -23.59
CA ILE A 665 -13.96 12.31 -23.90
C ILE A 665 -14.61 11.10 -23.21
N ASP A 666 -15.53 11.35 -22.28
CA ASP A 666 -16.37 10.35 -21.65
C ASP A 666 -17.70 10.28 -22.40
N TRP A 667 -18.19 9.07 -22.65
CA TRP A 667 -19.35 8.85 -23.51
C TRP A 667 -20.29 7.80 -22.93
N VAL A 668 -21.59 7.97 -23.20
CA VAL A 668 -22.59 6.88 -23.10
C VAL A 668 -23.34 6.80 -24.43
N PHE A 669 -23.28 5.64 -25.07
CA PHE A 669 -23.97 5.33 -26.30
C PHE A 669 -25.02 4.24 -26.09
N GLY A 670 -26.11 4.30 -26.85
CA GLY A 670 -27.19 3.33 -26.84
C GLY A 670 -27.57 2.89 -28.25
N SER A 671 -27.89 1.61 -28.42
CA SER A 671 -28.43 1.07 -29.67
C SER A 671 -29.91 1.44 -29.88
N ASP A 672 -30.47 1.21 -31.07
CA ASP A 672 -31.88 1.50 -31.42
C ASP A 672 -32.96 1.15 -30.35
N PRO A 673 -32.89 0.00 -29.62
CA PRO A 673 -33.87 -0.32 -28.59
C PRO A 673 -33.75 0.51 -27.30
N VAL A 674 -32.67 1.27 -27.13
CA VAL A 674 -32.38 2.14 -25.98
C VAL A 674 -32.83 3.57 -26.30
N THR A 675 -33.68 4.14 -25.46
CA THR A 675 -34.09 5.55 -25.55
C THR A 675 -33.57 6.30 -24.33
N PHE A 676 -32.77 7.33 -24.55
CA PHE A 676 -32.34 8.26 -23.51
C PHE A 676 -33.49 9.21 -23.16
N ARG A 677 -33.92 9.21 -21.89
CA ARG A 677 -34.95 10.12 -21.37
C ARG A 677 -34.36 11.43 -20.84
N SER A 678 -33.15 11.33 -20.29
CA SER A 678 -32.38 12.46 -19.79
C SER A 678 -30.89 12.12 -19.81
N PHE A 679 -30.07 13.16 -19.89
CA PHE A 679 -28.62 13.05 -19.78
C PHE A 679 -28.06 14.29 -19.09
N GLU A 680 -27.19 14.09 -18.10
CA GLU A 680 -26.58 15.16 -17.31
C GLU A 680 -25.09 14.87 -17.08
N VAL A 681 -24.24 15.87 -17.30
CA VAL A 681 -22.84 15.88 -16.85
C VAL A 681 -22.79 16.52 -15.47
N LEU A 682 -22.52 15.75 -14.41
CA LEU A 682 -22.59 16.30 -13.05
C LEU A 682 -21.35 17.17 -12.74
N ASP A 683 -21.55 18.28 -12.04
CA ASP A 683 -20.47 19.17 -11.58
C ASP A 683 -19.78 18.63 -10.31
N VAL A 684 -19.06 17.52 -10.46
CA VAL A 684 -18.34 16.81 -9.39
C VAL A 684 -16.84 16.78 -9.71
N THR A 685 -15.99 17.08 -8.72
CA THR A 685 -14.53 17.18 -8.87
C THR A 685 -13.74 16.22 -7.97
N ALA A 686 -14.40 15.16 -7.48
CA ALA A 686 -13.77 14.11 -6.70
C ALA A 686 -12.86 13.18 -7.54
N SER A 687 -12.91 13.34 -8.87
CA SER A 687 -12.02 12.80 -9.89
C SER A 687 -11.56 13.96 -10.79
N ASP A 688 -10.60 13.72 -11.68
CA ASP A 688 -10.27 14.65 -12.76
C ASP A 688 -11.24 14.54 -13.95
N HIS A 689 -12.21 13.61 -13.92
CA HIS A 689 -13.33 13.52 -14.85
C HIS A 689 -14.67 13.77 -14.15
N ARG A 690 -15.63 14.36 -14.88
CA ARG A 690 -17.02 14.53 -14.44
C ARG A 690 -17.84 13.28 -14.76
N PRO A 691 -18.72 12.83 -13.86
CA PRO A 691 -19.58 11.68 -14.11
C PRO A 691 -20.75 12.03 -15.04
N LEU A 692 -21.20 11.03 -15.80
CA LEU A 692 -22.32 11.11 -16.74
C LEU A 692 -23.51 10.35 -16.16
N LEU A 693 -24.61 11.05 -15.87
CA LEU A 693 -25.85 10.45 -15.36
C LEU A 693 -26.90 10.41 -16.47
N THR A 694 -27.50 9.25 -16.69
CA THR A 694 -28.57 9.10 -17.68
C THR A 694 -29.71 8.19 -17.23
N GLU A 695 -30.92 8.53 -17.66
CA GLU A 695 -32.10 7.68 -17.53
C GLU A 695 -32.43 7.06 -18.88
N LEU A 696 -32.45 5.74 -18.92
CA LEU A 696 -32.63 4.93 -20.13
C LEU A 696 -33.99 4.23 -20.06
N ARG A 697 -34.66 4.15 -21.20
CA ARG A 697 -35.81 3.25 -21.41
C ARG A 697 -35.49 2.27 -22.52
N THR A 698 -35.67 0.99 -22.24
CA THR A 698 -35.51 -0.09 -23.21
C THR A 698 -36.85 -0.59 -23.71
N ARG A 699 -36.86 -1.14 -24.93
CA ARG A 699 -38.03 -1.77 -25.56
C ARG A 699 -37.62 -3.14 -26.11
N ASP A 700 -38.57 -4.07 -26.11
CA ASP A 700 -38.42 -5.40 -26.71
C ASP A 700 -38.26 -5.36 -28.23
#